data_AF-A0A1S3QPC3-F1
#
_entry.id   AF-A0A1S3QPC3-F1
#
_cell.length_a   1.000
_cell.length_b   1.000
_cell.length_c   1.000
_cell.angle_alpha   90.00
_cell.angle_beta   90.00
_cell.angle_gamma   90.00
#
_symmetry.space_group_name_H-M   'P 1'
#
loop_
_entity.id
_entity.type
_entity.pdbx_description
1 polymer ?
#
loop_
_entity_poly.entity_id
_entity_poly.type
_entity_poly.pdbx_seq_one_letter_code
_entity_poly.pdbx_strand_id
1 'polypeptide(L)'
;IEVSVRLSQLRMARESAESRVREMEDRLVELQEELRTENGNKTDLVMCQASLSEVSMLKQKLEDSLRQRERELTALKGALKDEVATHDKEIETLREQYSTDMERLRSTMEQVSQSQAGIESERLRVNASVRTLQQQLEDCRDESGHWMAQFHSIRDELRTTKQEMLQARLEKEELEEELNEVQERVNTMKQQIPDPSHTHTLNQELQSLRADLQQAQSEAEKKRAELDKKVMEVISLKKTNQEQEAELKYEMDRLRGQSNRAKEDLAKAQERTKQLPDPSVVSGLQSELTDARGERDRLGEKLSSTEQELQSNTERLARTQTELNALRDSQQEQEAANTRLREKLSRLESQLASSASESSEAELSLQAELRGLRQELDEARRGASRLGQDHRQLSLRLEEREKERDQLTQTNTQLEEQRRQQERSLDKLNKEFESLSQLSGEEVQVLRAQLEEQRERSRRETQEVQRQGNDRLVELERSQTSLKRLEEEASRQKKELLSVVEERDNVQLDKELLTNRLHHLEAELENSRSSLTDKSRELRSTEDKMKRLELELEEEKGSVELLTDRVTRTRDQMEQLRSELMQERSSRQDLELDKNALERHMKELKTRVSDMEGQSRSSVGVAQLESKVHELEERLHSEDREKNSMLSSQRRLEKKLKELNFTLEEERQQHTEQRDQLSLRVKALKRQVDEGETEVERMEGLRRKAQREMEEQMELKEALQGRVTALETELKRKVQQAQRQALDSSALSSDEDDEALYDPSSITSILTGSNLHTSSC
;
A
#
# COMPACT_ATOMS: atom_id res chain seq x y z
N ILE A 1 -72.90 -83.87 -99.75
CA ILE A 1 -73.31 -83.41 -98.39
C ILE A 1 -72.12 -83.40 -97.42
N GLU A 2 -71.33 -84.48 -97.31
CA GLU A 2 -70.16 -84.57 -96.38
C GLU A 2 -69.14 -83.40 -96.46
N VAL A 3 -68.87 -82.88 -97.66
CA VAL A 3 -67.89 -81.78 -97.85
C VAL A 3 -68.29 -80.50 -97.11
N SER A 4 -69.59 -80.21 -96.97
CA SER A 4 -70.09 -79.00 -96.29
C SER A 4 -69.88 -79.08 -94.76
N VAL A 5 -70.13 -80.25 -94.17
CA VAL A 5 -69.96 -80.48 -92.73
C VAL A 5 -68.49 -80.38 -92.33
N ARG A 6 -67.57 -80.96 -93.12
CA ARG A 6 -66.12 -80.82 -92.91
C ARG A 6 -65.66 -79.36 -93.03
N LEU A 7 -66.19 -78.58 -93.97
CA LEU A 7 -65.86 -77.15 -94.10
C LEU A 7 -66.34 -76.31 -92.91
N SER A 8 -67.53 -76.60 -92.36
CA SER A 8 -68.03 -75.96 -91.14
C SER A 8 -67.16 -76.30 -89.92
N GLN A 9 -66.84 -77.57 -89.72
CA GLN A 9 -65.97 -78.01 -88.62
C GLN A 9 -64.55 -77.42 -88.72
N LEU A 10 -63.98 -77.32 -89.92
CA LEU A 10 -62.68 -76.68 -90.14
C LEU A 10 -62.73 -75.16 -89.90
N ARG A 11 -63.86 -74.48 -90.16
CA ARG A 11 -64.04 -73.06 -89.80
C ARG A 11 -64.14 -72.86 -88.30
N MET A 12 -64.94 -73.65 -87.59
CA MET A 12 -65.02 -73.58 -86.12
C MET A 12 -63.68 -73.91 -85.45
N ALA A 13 -62.97 -74.92 -85.96
CA ALA A 13 -61.62 -75.24 -85.48
C ALA A 13 -60.61 -74.13 -85.78
N ARG A 14 -60.72 -73.46 -86.93
CA ARG A 14 -59.91 -72.29 -87.29
C ARG A 14 -60.23 -71.09 -86.40
N GLU A 15 -61.50 -70.75 -86.18
CA GLU A 15 -61.90 -69.64 -85.32
C GLU A 15 -61.50 -69.87 -83.86
N SER A 16 -61.60 -71.11 -83.37
CA SER A 16 -61.09 -71.50 -82.03
C SER A 16 -59.56 -71.49 -81.95
N ALA A 17 -58.85 -71.80 -83.05
CA ALA A 17 -57.41 -71.64 -83.11
C ALA A 17 -57.01 -70.15 -83.16
N GLU A 18 -57.73 -69.32 -83.93
CA GLU A 18 -57.51 -67.87 -84.00
C GLU A 18 -57.84 -67.17 -82.68
N SER A 19 -58.88 -67.59 -81.95
CA SER A 19 -59.16 -67.03 -80.62
C SER A 19 -58.07 -67.39 -79.61
N ARG A 20 -57.57 -68.63 -79.65
CA ARG A 20 -56.44 -69.07 -78.82
C ARG A 20 -55.12 -68.41 -79.22
N VAL A 21 -54.93 -68.06 -80.48
CA VAL A 21 -53.78 -67.26 -80.92
C VAL A 21 -53.89 -65.85 -80.36
N ARG A 22 -55.05 -65.19 -80.48
CA ARG A 22 -55.29 -63.86 -79.87
C ARG A 22 -55.08 -63.86 -78.35
N GLU A 23 -55.63 -64.82 -77.62
CA GLU A 23 -55.38 -64.96 -76.16
C GLU A 23 -53.89 -65.15 -75.82
N MET A 24 -53.11 -65.80 -76.70
CA MET A 24 -51.67 -65.98 -76.50
C MET A 24 -50.87 -64.74 -76.93
N GLU A 25 -51.34 -63.97 -77.92
CA GLU A 25 -50.80 -62.68 -78.32
C GLU A 25 -51.04 -61.63 -77.22
N ASP A 26 -52.25 -61.54 -76.68
CA ASP A 26 -52.62 -60.66 -75.57
C ASP A 26 -51.76 -60.95 -74.32
N ARG A 27 -51.61 -62.24 -73.93
CA ARG A 27 -50.70 -62.64 -72.84
C ARG A 27 -49.23 -62.35 -73.12
N LEU A 28 -48.80 -62.38 -74.38
CA LEU A 28 -47.43 -61.99 -74.75
C LEU A 28 -47.24 -60.47 -74.68
N VAL A 29 -48.28 -59.67 -74.91
CA VAL A 29 -48.26 -58.21 -74.69
C VAL A 29 -48.21 -57.90 -73.20
N GLU A 30 -49.06 -58.52 -72.38
CA GLU A 30 -49.03 -58.38 -70.91
C GLU A 30 -47.63 -58.69 -70.34
N LEU A 31 -47.05 -59.85 -70.71
CA LEU A 31 -45.68 -60.23 -70.29
C LEU A 31 -44.60 -59.25 -70.82
N GLN A 32 -44.80 -58.63 -71.98
CA GLN A 32 -43.88 -57.60 -72.49
C GLN A 32 -44.01 -56.27 -71.75
N GLU A 33 -45.21 -55.91 -71.28
CA GLU A 33 -45.42 -54.72 -70.45
C GLU A 33 -44.86 -54.94 -69.04
N GLU A 34 -45.12 -56.10 -68.42
CA GLU A 34 -44.48 -56.51 -67.17
C GLU A 34 -42.95 -56.43 -67.26
N LEU A 35 -42.34 -57.03 -68.29
CA LEU A 35 -40.88 -56.99 -68.49
C LEU A 35 -40.35 -55.56 -68.76
N ARG A 36 -41.16 -54.65 -69.33
CA ARG A 36 -40.79 -53.23 -69.46
C ARG A 36 -40.83 -52.51 -68.11
N THR A 37 -41.85 -52.77 -67.27
CA THR A 37 -41.90 -52.21 -65.91
C THR A 37 -40.75 -52.74 -65.03
N GLU A 38 -40.39 -54.01 -65.16
CA GLU A 38 -39.26 -54.61 -64.43
C GLU A 38 -37.92 -54.00 -64.87
N ASN A 39 -37.74 -53.68 -66.16
CA ASN A 39 -36.56 -52.95 -66.63
C ASN A 39 -36.53 -51.48 -66.16
N GLY A 40 -37.69 -50.81 -66.02
CA GLY A 40 -37.78 -49.49 -65.39
C GLY A 40 -37.35 -49.51 -63.92
N ASN A 41 -37.89 -50.46 -63.14
CA ASN A 41 -37.50 -50.71 -61.75
C ASN A 41 -35.98 -51.00 -61.62
N LYS A 42 -35.38 -51.65 -62.63
CA LYS A 42 -33.94 -51.93 -62.69
C LYS A 42 -33.09 -50.69 -62.95
N THR A 43 -33.55 -49.76 -63.80
CA THR A 43 -32.86 -48.46 -63.96
C THR A 43 -32.95 -47.62 -62.69
N ASP A 44 -34.08 -47.60 -62.02
CA ASP A 44 -34.27 -46.88 -60.75
C ASP A 44 -33.40 -47.48 -59.63
N LEU A 45 -33.27 -48.81 -59.58
CA LEU A 45 -32.36 -49.50 -58.66
C LEU A 45 -30.89 -49.11 -58.89
N VAL A 46 -30.45 -49.00 -60.15
CA VAL A 46 -29.08 -48.55 -60.47
C VAL A 46 -28.87 -47.08 -60.11
N MET A 47 -29.86 -46.22 -60.32
CA MET A 47 -29.81 -44.82 -59.87
C MET A 47 -29.75 -44.71 -58.34
N CYS A 48 -30.50 -45.55 -57.61
CA CYS A 48 -30.44 -45.63 -56.15
C CYS A 48 -29.09 -46.18 -55.64
N GLN A 49 -28.46 -47.11 -56.37
CA GLN A 49 -27.11 -47.59 -56.05
C GLN A 49 -26.05 -46.49 -56.28
N ALA A 50 -26.18 -45.72 -57.36
CA ALA A 50 -25.29 -44.60 -57.63
C ALA A 50 -25.39 -43.53 -56.54
N SER A 51 -26.60 -43.07 -56.20
CA SER A 51 -26.80 -42.07 -55.13
C SER A 51 -26.36 -42.58 -53.75
N LEU A 52 -26.56 -43.86 -53.44
CA LEU A 52 -26.03 -44.47 -52.21
C LEU A 52 -24.49 -44.46 -52.18
N SER A 53 -23.84 -44.69 -53.33
CA SER A 53 -22.37 -44.62 -53.43
C SER A 53 -21.84 -43.19 -53.25
N GLU A 54 -22.52 -42.18 -53.79
CA GLU A 54 -22.20 -40.77 -53.59
C GLU A 54 -22.36 -40.35 -52.12
N VAL A 55 -23.45 -40.75 -51.47
CA VAL A 55 -23.67 -40.53 -50.03
C VAL A 55 -22.58 -41.20 -49.19
N SER A 56 -22.14 -42.42 -49.54
CA SER A 56 -21.03 -43.09 -48.85
C SER A 56 -19.70 -42.33 -49.03
N MET A 57 -19.42 -41.80 -50.22
CA MET A 57 -18.23 -40.99 -50.48
C MET A 57 -18.26 -39.64 -49.75
N LEU A 58 -19.43 -39.01 -49.62
CA LEU A 58 -19.62 -37.80 -48.82
C LEU A 58 -19.44 -38.08 -47.32
N LYS A 59 -19.98 -39.20 -46.81
CA LYS A 59 -19.76 -39.66 -45.43
C LYS A 59 -18.28 -39.84 -45.12
N GLN A 60 -17.53 -40.51 -45.99
CA GLN A 60 -16.08 -40.70 -45.81
C GLN A 60 -15.33 -39.36 -45.75
N LYS A 61 -15.62 -38.43 -46.66
CA LYS A 61 -15.02 -37.08 -46.66
C LYS A 61 -15.33 -36.29 -45.37
N LEU A 62 -16.54 -36.43 -44.83
CA LEU A 62 -16.92 -35.81 -43.56
C LEU A 62 -16.18 -36.44 -42.37
N GLU A 63 -16.04 -37.77 -42.33
CA GLU A 63 -15.25 -38.46 -41.29
C GLU A 63 -13.78 -38.07 -41.33
N ASP A 64 -13.17 -37.96 -42.52
CA ASP A 64 -11.76 -37.56 -42.63
C ASP A 64 -11.55 -36.09 -42.27
N SER A 65 -12.52 -35.22 -42.59
CA SER A 65 -12.54 -33.82 -42.12
C SER A 65 -12.69 -33.72 -40.59
N LEU A 66 -13.47 -34.61 -39.98
CA LEU A 66 -13.62 -34.70 -38.53
C LEU A 66 -12.30 -35.14 -37.87
N ARG A 67 -11.67 -36.21 -38.39
CA ARG A 67 -10.37 -36.72 -37.92
C ARG A 67 -9.28 -35.64 -38.02
N GLN A 68 -9.30 -34.81 -39.06
CA GLN A 68 -8.38 -33.67 -39.18
C GLN A 68 -8.65 -32.63 -38.07
N ARG A 69 -9.91 -32.22 -37.86
CA ARG A 69 -10.31 -31.29 -36.79
C ARG A 69 -9.94 -31.80 -35.39
N GLU A 70 -10.06 -33.10 -35.15
CA GLU A 70 -9.65 -33.73 -33.88
C GLU A 70 -8.14 -33.64 -33.63
N ARG A 71 -7.32 -33.82 -34.67
CA ARG A 71 -5.85 -33.62 -34.60
C ARG A 71 -5.50 -32.16 -34.35
N GLU A 72 -6.12 -31.23 -35.07
CA GLU A 72 -5.96 -29.79 -34.89
C GLU A 72 -6.32 -29.35 -33.46
N LEU A 73 -7.46 -29.81 -32.93
CA LEU A 73 -7.87 -29.57 -31.55
C LEU A 73 -6.90 -30.17 -30.52
N THR A 74 -6.27 -31.32 -30.83
CA THR A 74 -5.28 -31.95 -29.94
C THR A 74 -3.96 -31.15 -29.94
N ALA A 75 -3.51 -30.69 -31.10
CA ALA A 75 -2.33 -29.82 -31.21
C ALA A 75 -2.53 -28.47 -30.50
N LEU A 76 -3.70 -27.83 -30.68
CA LEU A 76 -4.05 -26.58 -29.99
C LEU A 76 -4.15 -26.76 -28.46
N LYS A 77 -4.67 -27.90 -27.98
CA LYS A 77 -4.65 -28.23 -26.53
C LYS A 77 -3.24 -28.42 -25.99
N GLY A 78 -2.32 -28.97 -26.79
CA GLY A 78 -0.90 -29.07 -26.45
C GLY A 78 -0.27 -27.68 -26.32
N ALA A 79 -0.35 -26.88 -27.38
CA ALA A 79 0.19 -25.52 -27.41
C ALA A 79 -0.33 -24.63 -26.26
N LEU A 80 -1.63 -24.67 -25.98
CA LEU A 80 -2.23 -23.93 -24.85
C LEU A 80 -1.70 -24.40 -23.49
N LYS A 81 -1.46 -25.72 -23.33
CA LYS A 81 -0.89 -26.26 -22.09
C LYS A 81 0.55 -25.79 -21.88
N ASP A 82 1.33 -25.77 -22.96
CA ASP A 82 2.73 -25.32 -22.92
C ASP A 82 2.80 -23.79 -22.67
N GLU A 83 1.91 -23.00 -23.27
CA GLU A 83 1.81 -21.55 -23.07
C GLU A 83 1.41 -21.17 -21.63
N VAL A 84 0.46 -21.92 -21.04
CA VAL A 84 0.14 -21.80 -19.60
C VAL A 84 1.36 -22.17 -18.74
N ALA A 85 2.06 -23.26 -19.07
CA ALA A 85 3.24 -23.69 -18.31
C ALA A 85 4.44 -22.75 -18.45
N THR A 86 4.57 -21.98 -19.53
CA THR A 86 5.55 -20.89 -19.64
C THR A 86 5.12 -19.68 -18.82
N HIS A 87 3.85 -19.28 -18.90
CA HIS A 87 3.32 -18.14 -18.15
C HIS A 87 3.37 -18.36 -16.62
N ASP A 88 3.11 -19.58 -16.15
CA ASP A 88 3.25 -19.93 -14.72
C ASP A 88 4.70 -19.78 -14.24
N LYS A 89 5.69 -20.20 -15.04
CA LYS A 89 7.12 -20.01 -14.75
C LYS A 89 7.52 -18.53 -14.76
N GLU A 90 7.02 -17.75 -15.72
CA GLU A 90 7.27 -16.30 -15.76
C GLU A 90 6.72 -15.63 -14.49
N ILE A 91 5.51 -15.98 -14.05
CA ILE A 91 4.95 -15.53 -12.77
C ILE A 91 5.82 -15.93 -11.57
N GLU A 92 6.34 -17.16 -11.53
CA GLU A 92 7.25 -17.60 -10.47
C GLU A 92 8.54 -16.77 -10.45
N THR A 93 9.20 -16.58 -11.60
CA THR A 93 10.43 -15.75 -11.68
C THR A 93 10.18 -14.29 -11.26
N LEU A 94 9.04 -13.70 -11.62
CA LEU A 94 8.65 -12.36 -11.17
C LEU A 94 8.44 -12.32 -9.65
N ARG A 95 7.80 -13.33 -9.05
CA ARG A 95 7.61 -13.42 -7.59
C ARG A 95 8.94 -13.53 -6.85
N GLU A 96 9.88 -14.32 -7.38
CA GLU A 96 11.23 -14.44 -6.82
C GLU A 96 11.99 -13.11 -6.90
N GLN A 97 11.96 -12.43 -8.05
CA GLN A 97 12.54 -11.10 -8.23
C GLN A 97 11.99 -10.10 -7.20
N TYR A 98 10.66 -9.99 -7.09
CA TYR A 98 10.01 -9.14 -6.08
C TYR A 98 10.42 -9.51 -4.64
N SER A 99 10.60 -10.80 -4.32
CA SER A 99 11.10 -11.21 -3.01
C SER A 99 12.52 -10.70 -2.76
N THR A 100 13.44 -10.89 -3.72
CA THR A 100 14.84 -10.46 -3.59
C THR A 100 14.98 -8.94 -3.50
N ASP A 101 14.16 -8.18 -4.24
CA ASP A 101 14.19 -6.71 -4.19
C ASP A 101 13.58 -6.16 -2.90
N MET A 102 12.55 -6.82 -2.35
CA MET A 102 12.02 -6.51 -1.02
C MET A 102 13.02 -6.82 0.10
N GLU A 103 13.82 -7.87 -0.02
CA GLU A 103 14.90 -8.19 0.92
C GLU A 103 16.07 -7.19 0.82
N ARG A 104 16.48 -6.81 -0.40
CA ARG A 104 17.46 -5.74 -0.63
C ARG A 104 16.99 -4.42 -0.02
N LEU A 105 15.73 -4.03 -0.25
CA LEU A 105 15.16 -2.79 0.28
C LEU A 105 15.10 -2.78 1.81
N ARG A 106 14.82 -3.93 2.45
CA ARG A 106 14.91 -4.07 3.91
C ARG A 106 16.35 -3.89 4.39
N SER A 107 17.32 -4.54 3.74
CA SER A 107 18.73 -4.45 4.12
C SER A 107 19.29 -3.04 3.96
N THR A 108 18.96 -2.32 2.88
CA THR A 108 19.38 -0.92 2.70
C THR A 108 18.69 0.02 3.70
N MET A 109 17.40 -0.19 3.99
CA MET A 109 16.69 0.57 5.03
C MET A 109 17.31 0.35 6.42
N GLU A 110 17.70 -0.88 6.75
CA GLU A 110 18.38 -1.22 8.01
C GLU A 110 19.76 -0.54 8.09
N GLN A 111 20.56 -0.56 7.02
CA GLN A 111 21.84 0.15 6.97
C GLN A 111 21.68 1.68 7.11
N VAL A 112 20.67 2.27 6.48
CA VAL A 112 20.36 3.70 6.63
C VAL A 112 19.95 4.02 8.07
N SER A 113 19.13 3.18 8.71
CA SER A 113 18.74 3.33 10.11
C SER A 113 19.93 3.25 11.07
N GLN A 114 20.82 2.27 10.88
CA GLN A 114 22.05 2.14 11.68
C GLN A 114 22.99 3.34 11.49
N SER A 115 23.14 3.83 10.26
CA SER A 115 23.93 5.03 9.95
C SER A 115 23.34 6.28 10.62
N GLN A 116 22.02 6.48 10.55
CA GLN A 116 21.34 7.60 11.21
C GLN A 116 21.50 7.55 12.73
N ALA A 117 21.35 6.38 13.36
CA ALA A 117 21.59 6.21 14.80
C ALA A 117 23.05 6.54 15.19
N GLY A 118 24.02 6.18 14.34
CA GLY A 118 25.42 6.58 14.49
C GLY A 118 25.61 8.11 14.45
N ILE A 119 25.05 8.76 13.42
CA ILE A 119 25.10 10.22 13.26
C ILE A 119 24.41 10.94 14.43
N GLU A 120 23.29 10.42 14.94
CA GLU A 120 22.60 11.00 16.09
C GLU A 120 23.41 10.84 17.38
N SER A 121 24.06 9.69 17.60
CA SER A 121 25.03 9.49 18.70
C SER A 121 26.23 10.45 18.61
N GLU A 122 26.81 10.62 17.42
CA GLU A 122 27.85 11.62 17.16
C GLU A 122 27.35 13.04 17.43
N ARG A 123 26.15 13.39 16.92
CA ARG A 123 25.50 14.69 17.15
C ARG A 123 25.32 14.94 18.64
N LEU A 124 24.92 13.94 19.43
CA LEU A 124 24.75 14.06 20.87
C LEU A 124 26.08 14.19 21.63
N ARG A 125 27.14 13.50 21.21
CA ARG A 125 28.49 13.63 21.79
C ARG A 125 29.17 14.95 21.43
N VAL A 126 29.08 15.38 20.17
CA VAL A 126 29.52 16.71 19.75
C VAL A 126 28.70 17.75 20.48
N ASN A 127 27.39 17.58 20.60
CA ASN A 127 26.60 18.47 21.42
C ASN A 127 27.06 18.43 22.87
N ALA A 128 27.26 17.27 23.52
CA ALA A 128 27.88 17.10 24.85
C ALA A 128 29.26 17.81 24.99
N SER A 129 29.93 18.10 23.88
CA SER A 129 31.26 18.75 23.81
C SER A 129 31.20 20.23 23.39
N VAL A 130 30.22 20.63 22.59
CA VAL A 130 29.60 21.98 22.62
C VAL A 130 28.77 22.10 23.89
N ARG A 131 28.98 21.20 24.85
CA ARG A 131 28.43 21.10 26.20
C ARG A 131 29.48 20.76 27.27
N THR A 132 30.74 20.99 26.84
CA THR A 132 31.91 21.47 27.60
C THR A 132 32.72 22.62 26.91
N LEU A 133 32.28 23.17 25.76
CA LEU A 133 32.71 24.33 24.90
C LEU A 133 32.43 25.84 25.30
N GLN A 134 31.21 26.32 25.62
CA GLN A 134 30.88 27.62 26.31
C GLN A 134 30.88 27.47 27.85
N GLN A 135 31.25 26.27 28.32
CA GLN A 135 31.58 25.94 29.71
C GLN A 135 32.68 26.87 30.15
N GLN A 136 33.77 26.86 29.42
CA GLN A 136 34.05 27.80 28.33
C GLN A 136 34.05 29.33 28.63
N LEU A 137 32.97 29.89 29.19
CA LEU A 137 32.61 31.31 29.01
C LEU A 137 31.82 32.08 30.10
N GLU A 138 31.18 31.52 31.15
CA GLU A 138 30.40 32.36 32.13
C GLU A 138 30.87 32.47 33.60
N ASP A 139 31.11 31.40 34.39
CA ASP A 139 31.98 31.48 35.58
C ASP A 139 33.28 32.31 35.25
N CYS A 140 33.67 32.36 33.97
CA CYS A 140 34.73 33.04 33.19
C CYS A 140 34.67 34.57 33.19
N ARG A 141 33.45 35.01 33.38
CA ARG A 141 32.97 36.37 33.46
C ARG A 141 32.59 36.65 34.92
N ASP A 142 32.26 35.62 35.71
CA ASP A 142 31.91 35.69 37.13
C ASP A 142 33.10 35.69 38.11
N GLU A 143 33.97 34.67 38.20
CA GLU A 143 35.23 34.79 38.98
C GLU A 143 36.07 35.97 38.41
N SER A 144 35.84 36.35 37.16
CA SER A 144 36.33 37.52 36.43
C SER A 144 35.84 38.85 36.99
N GLY A 145 34.52 38.96 37.11
CA GLY A 145 33.81 40.09 37.65
C GLY A 145 34.07 40.20 39.13
N HIS A 146 34.24 39.07 39.81
CA HIS A 146 34.66 38.96 41.20
C HIS A 146 36.06 39.54 41.41
N TRP A 147 37.07 39.15 40.62
CA TRP A 147 38.41 39.77 40.70
C TRP A 147 38.36 41.26 40.39
N MET A 148 37.62 41.67 39.36
CA MET A 148 37.44 43.09 39.05
C MET A 148 36.77 43.84 40.20
N ALA A 149 35.74 43.29 40.83
CA ALA A 149 35.04 43.88 41.97
C ALA A 149 35.95 43.96 43.22
N GLN A 150 36.73 42.92 43.53
CA GLN A 150 37.73 42.97 44.60
C GLN A 150 38.78 44.08 44.34
N PHE A 151 39.31 44.17 43.11
CA PHE A 151 40.24 45.25 42.75
C PHE A 151 39.61 46.63 42.87
N HIS A 152 38.30 46.77 42.62
CA HIS A 152 37.59 48.03 42.84
C HIS A 152 37.44 48.35 44.33
N SER A 153 37.02 47.38 45.16
CA SER A 153 36.91 47.55 46.63
C SER A 153 38.25 47.98 47.24
N ILE A 154 39.32 47.21 47.01
CA ILE A 154 40.66 47.49 47.57
C ILE A 154 41.18 48.86 47.11
N ARG A 155 40.93 49.25 45.86
CA ARG A 155 41.31 50.57 45.33
C ARG A 155 40.52 51.71 45.98
N ASP A 156 39.26 51.47 46.34
CA ASP A 156 38.40 52.48 46.94
C ASP A 156 38.65 52.57 48.47
N GLU A 157 38.94 51.45 49.14
CA GLU A 157 39.52 51.40 50.50
C GLU A 157 40.89 52.11 50.59
N LEU A 158 41.74 51.97 49.56
CA LEU A 158 43.00 52.71 49.47
C LEU A 158 42.78 54.22 49.28
N ARG A 159 41.64 54.64 48.70
CA ARG A 159 41.26 56.05 48.62
C ARG A 159 40.74 56.59 49.95
N THR A 160 39.89 55.84 50.65
CA THR A 160 39.39 56.26 51.97
C THR A 160 40.53 56.36 52.99
N THR A 161 41.37 55.34 53.10
CA THR A 161 42.56 55.37 53.98
C THR A 161 43.54 56.49 53.62
N LYS A 162 43.74 56.78 52.33
CA LYS A 162 44.53 57.96 51.90
C LYS A 162 43.88 59.28 52.33
N GLN A 163 42.55 59.38 52.26
CA GLN A 163 41.81 60.58 52.68
C GLN A 163 41.85 60.74 54.21
N GLU A 164 41.66 59.67 54.97
CA GLU A 164 41.81 59.61 56.43
C GLU A 164 43.24 60.01 56.86
N MET A 165 44.28 59.52 56.18
CA MET A 165 45.68 59.91 56.43
C MET A 165 45.99 61.37 56.09
N LEU A 166 45.26 61.99 55.15
CA LEU A 166 45.36 63.42 54.87
C LEU A 166 44.62 64.24 55.94
N GLN A 167 43.43 63.78 56.35
CA GLN A 167 42.68 64.42 57.43
C GLN A 167 43.45 64.36 58.76
N ALA A 168 43.99 63.20 59.15
CA ALA A 168 44.83 63.04 60.34
C ALA A 168 46.15 63.85 60.27
N ARG A 169 46.62 64.23 59.08
CA ARG A 169 47.74 65.19 58.93
C ARG A 169 47.28 66.62 59.19
N LEU A 170 46.13 67.02 58.66
CA LEU A 170 45.56 68.34 58.94
C LEU A 170 45.22 68.48 60.43
N GLU A 171 44.54 67.48 61.02
CA GLU A 171 44.27 67.43 62.47
C GLU A 171 45.57 67.45 63.30
N LYS A 172 46.65 66.83 62.81
CA LYS A 172 47.97 66.91 63.46
C LYS A 172 48.59 68.31 63.33
N GLU A 173 48.48 68.96 62.17
CA GLU A 173 48.98 70.31 61.94
C GLU A 173 48.18 71.32 62.79
N GLU A 174 46.85 71.19 62.84
CA GLU A 174 45.94 71.93 63.73
C GLU A 174 46.30 71.69 65.21
N LEU A 175 46.54 70.44 65.66
CA LEU A 175 46.96 70.15 67.02
C LEU A 175 48.38 70.64 67.34
N GLU A 176 49.27 70.74 66.35
CA GLU A 176 50.61 71.34 66.52
C GLU A 176 50.52 72.88 66.59
N GLU A 177 49.62 73.51 65.83
CA GLU A 177 49.27 74.92 65.97
C GLU A 177 48.60 75.20 67.32
N GLU A 178 47.60 74.42 67.74
CA GLU A 178 46.99 74.49 69.07
C GLU A 178 48.02 74.25 70.18
N LEU A 179 48.96 73.31 70.02
CA LEU A 179 50.02 73.08 70.99
C LEU A 179 51.00 74.25 71.06
N ASN A 180 51.33 74.88 69.92
CA ASN A 180 52.15 76.09 69.89
C ASN A 180 51.40 77.28 70.51
N GLU A 181 50.12 77.47 70.22
CA GLU A 181 49.27 78.47 70.85
C GLU A 181 49.11 78.20 72.35
N VAL A 182 48.91 76.96 72.79
CA VAL A 182 48.86 76.58 74.20
C VAL A 182 50.23 76.79 74.85
N GLN A 183 51.33 76.55 74.15
CA GLN A 183 52.68 76.83 74.65
C GLN A 183 52.92 78.34 74.79
N GLU A 184 52.45 79.18 73.86
CA GLU A 184 52.46 80.64 73.98
C GLU A 184 51.51 81.15 75.08
N ARG A 185 50.30 80.57 75.19
CA ARG A 185 49.32 80.83 76.25
C ARG A 185 49.84 80.38 77.62
N VAL A 186 50.63 79.32 77.70
CA VAL A 186 51.32 78.86 78.93
C VAL A 186 52.53 79.72 79.23
N ASN A 187 53.25 80.22 78.22
CA ASN A 187 54.34 81.18 78.43
C ASN A 187 53.82 82.56 78.89
N THR A 188 52.64 82.98 78.43
CA THR A 188 51.95 84.20 78.86
C THR A 188 51.17 84.02 80.18
N MET A 189 50.51 82.88 80.42
CA MET A 189 49.94 82.54 81.75
C MET A 189 51.03 82.28 82.81
N LYS A 190 52.24 81.82 82.45
CA LYS A 190 53.39 81.84 83.38
C LYS A 190 53.79 83.26 83.80
N GLN A 191 53.38 84.29 83.06
CA GLN A 191 53.53 85.69 83.47
C GLN A 191 52.30 86.24 84.21
N GLN A 192 51.14 85.57 84.18
CA GLN A 192 49.89 86.02 84.83
C GLN A 192 49.01 84.84 85.31
N ILE A 193 48.87 84.71 86.64
CA ILE A 193 47.98 83.76 87.35
C ILE A 193 47.28 84.56 88.47
N PRO A 194 45.98 84.32 88.83
CA PRO A 194 44.86 83.66 88.12
C PRO A 194 43.55 84.51 88.09
N ASP A 195 42.47 84.06 87.41
CA ASP A 195 41.12 83.90 88.02
C ASP A 195 40.09 83.17 87.09
N PRO A 196 38.98 82.57 87.61
CA PRO A 196 38.10 81.67 86.84
C PRO A 196 36.69 82.22 86.53
N SER A 197 36.39 82.51 85.26
CA SER A 197 35.02 82.85 84.81
C SER A 197 34.58 82.24 83.47
N HIS A 198 35.45 81.49 82.78
CA HIS A 198 35.23 81.03 81.40
C HIS A 198 34.32 79.79 81.24
N THR A 199 33.90 79.16 82.34
CA THR A 199 33.15 77.88 82.34
C THR A 199 31.63 78.01 82.12
N HIS A 200 31.09 79.23 82.05
CA HIS A 200 29.63 79.43 81.89
C HIS A 200 29.20 79.41 80.41
N THR A 201 30.02 79.95 79.50
CA THR A 201 29.68 80.15 78.08
C THR A 201 29.55 78.82 77.32
N LEU A 202 30.51 77.89 77.46
CA LEU A 202 30.48 76.58 76.79
C LEU A 202 29.23 75.73 77.10
N ASN A 203 28.57 75.96 78.24
CA ASN A 203 27.39 75.19 78.62
C ASN A 203 26.11 75.58 77.86
N GLN A 204 26.04 76.78 77.27
CA GLN A 204 24.87 77.20 76.48
C GLN A 204 24.93 76.65 75.04
N GLU A 205 26.11 76.60 74.43
CA GLU A 205 26.30 76.08 73.06
C GLU A 205 26.06 74.56 72.96
N LEU A 206 26.37 73.81 74.03
CA LEU A 206 26.02 72.39 74.14
C LEU A 206 24.51 72.12 74.26
N GLN A 207 23.68 73.12 74.55
CA GLN A 207 22.22 72.96 74.63
C GLN A 207 21.52 73.20 73.28
N SER A 208 22.01 74.12 72.43
CA SER A 208 21.42 74.35 71.10
C SER A 208 21.62 73.14 70.18
N LEU A 209 22.85 72.62 70.09
CA LEU A 209 23.19 71.47 69.24
C LEU A 209 22.40 70.19 69.59
N ARG A 210 21.92 70.06 70.83
CA ARG A 210 21.05 68.96 71.26
C ARG A 210 19.61 69.10 70.77
N ALA A 211 19.11 70.33 70.61
CA ALA A 211 17.78 70.58 70.06
C ALA A 211 17.72 70.27 68.56
N ASP A 212 18.73 70.70 67.80
CA ASP A 212 18.81 70.48 66.35
C ASP A 212 18.88 68.97 66.02
N LEU A 213 19.62 68.19 66.81
CA LEU A 213 19.70 66.74 66.68
C LEU A 213 18.35 66.05 66.90
N GLN A 214 17.56 66.50 67.89
CA GLN A 214 16.22 65.96 68.13
C GLN A 214 15.24 66.30 67.00
N GLN A 215 15.36 67.50 66.40
CA GLN A 215 14.51 67.86 65.27
C GLN A 215 14.76 66.96 64.06
N ALA A 216 16.02 66.74 63.69
CA ALA A 216 16.40 65.87 62.57
C ALA A 216 15.91 64.40 62.76
N GLN A 217 15.97 63.89 63.99
CA GLN A 217 15.44 62.56 64.33
C GLN A 217 13.91 62.48 64.09
N SER A 218 13.16 63.51 64.49
CA SER A 218 11.70 63.55 64.29
C SER A 218 11.26 63.60 62.82
N GLU A 219 12.09 64.16 61.94
CA GLU A 219 11.83 64.24 60.50
C GLU A 219 12.11 62.90 59.80
N ALA A 220 13.15 62.17 60.23
CA ALA A 220 13.44 60.82 59.77
C ALA A 220 12.33 59.82 60.15
N GLU A 221 11.77 59.91 61.36
CA GLU A 221 10.65 59.07 61.81
C GLU A 221 9.38 59.32 60.99
N LYS A 222 9.05 60.58 60.67
CA LYS A 222 7.92 60.92 59.78
C LYS A 222 8.08 60.29 58.39
N LYS A 223 9.29 60.30 57.82
CA LYS A 223 9.57 59.71 56.50
C LYS A 223 9.46 58.18 56.50
N ARG A 224 9.84 57.51 57.60
CA ARG A 224 9.55 56.07 57.78
C ARG A 224 8.06 55.79 57.81
N ALA A 225 7.28 56.54 58.59
CA ALA A 225 5.82 56.36 58.65
C ALA A 225 5.10 56.59 57.30
N GLU A 226 5.60 57.53 56.47
CA GLU A 226 5.10 57.72 55.09
C GLU A 226 5.41 56.52 54.18
N LEU A 227 6.60 55.93 54.29
CA LEU A 227 6.99 54.72 53.56
C LEU A 227 6.16 53.51 53.97
N ASP A 228 5.99 53.26 55.27
CA ASP A 228 5.19 52.14 55.79
C ASP A 228 3.72 52.25 55.32
N LYS A 229 3.17 53.47 55.28
CA LYS A 229 1.83 53.73 54.73
C LYS A 229 1.75 53.40 53.23
N LYS A 230 2.79 53.72 52.44
CA LYS A 230 2.87 53.37 51.01
C LYS A 230 3.03 51.87 50.77
N VAL A 231 3.78 51.17 51.62
CA VAL A 231 3.89 49.69 51.58
C VAL A 231 2.52 49.04 51.84
N MET A 232 1.76 49.53 52.83
CA MET A 232 0.42 49.03 53.12
C MET A 232 -0.58 49.30 51.98
N GLU A 233 -0.47 50.43 51.28
CA GLU A 233 -1.27 50.76 50.09
C GLU A 233 -0.96 49.83 48.90
N VAL A 234 0.31 49.44 48.70
CA VAL A 234 0.69 48.43 47.70
C VAL A 234 0.15 47.04 48.07
N ILE A 235 0.15 46.68 49.35
CA ILE A 235 -0.40 45.39 49.83
C ILE A 235 -1.92 45.33 49.62
N SER A 236 -2.66 46.41 49.91
CA SER A 236 -4.11 46.45 49.69
C SER A 236 -4.47 46.40 48.20
N LEU A 237 -3.76 47.15 47.35
CA LEU A 237 -3.94 47.11 45.89
C LEU A 237 -3.64 45.71 45.31
N LYS A 238 -2.59 45.04 45.81
CA LYS A 238 -2.28 43.66 45.41
C LYS A 238 -3.40 42.68 45.79
N LYS A 239 -4.01 42.86 46.97
CA LYS A 239 -5.15 42.03 47.41
C LYS A 239 -6.40 42.26 46.56
N THR A 240 -6.75 43.51 46.26
CA THR A 240 -7.90 43.80 45.37
C THR A 240 -7.69 43.31 43.95
N ASN A 241 -6.45 43.32 43.45
CA ASN A 241 -6.13 42.78 42.13
C ASN A 241 -6.27 41.24 42.10
N GLN A 242 -5.84 40.54 43.16
CA GLN A 242 -6.08 39.10 43.30
C GLN A 242 -7.58 38.75 43.42
N GLU A 243 -8.38 39.60 44.07
CA GLU A 243 -9.83 39.44 44.15
C GLU A 243 -10.47 39.60 42.75
N GLN A 244 -10.05 40.60 41.97
CA GLN A 244 -10.50 40.78 40.57
C GLN A 244 -10.05 39.64 39.64
N GLU A 245 -8.83 39.13 39.78
CA GLU A 245 -8.37 37.93 39.05
C GLU A 245 -9.21 36.69 39.37
N ALA A 246 -9.62 36.52 40.63
CA ALA A 246 -10.50 35.43 41.05
C ALA A 246 -11.92 35.57 40.48
N GLU A 247 -12.48 36.79 40.45
CA GLU A 247 -13.78 37.09 39.82
C GLU A 247 -13.75 36.81 38.31
N LEU A 248 -12.74 37.30 37.59
CA LEU A 248 -12.58 37.03 36.15
C LEU A 248 -12.42 35.53 35.86
N LYS A 249 -11.71 34.80 36.71
CA LYS A 249 -11.56 33.34 36.59
C LYS A 249 -12.90 32.62 36.81
N TYR A 250 -13.67 33.03 37.81
CA TYR A 250 -15.03 32.53 38.05
C TYR A 250 -15.98 32.84 36.89
N GLU A 251 -15.90 34.03 36.29
CA GLU A 251 -16.69 34.37 35.09
C GLU A 251 -16.30 33.53 33.87
N MET A 252 -15.01 33.30 33.63
CA MET A 252 -14.54 32.40 32.58
C MET A 252 -15.08 30.97 32.77
N ASP A 253 -15.02 30.43 33.99
CA ASP A 253 -15.52 29.09 34.28
C ASP A 253 -17.06 29.02 34.19
N ARG A 254 -17.77 30.10 34.56
CA ARG A 254 -19.22 30.23 34.36
C ARG A 254 -19.59 30.23 32.87
N LEU A 255 -18.90 31.02 32.04
CA LEU A 255 -19.12 31.09 30.59
C LEU A 255 -18.74 29.77 29.90
N ARG A 256 -17.67 29.12 30.34
CA ARG A 256 -17.26 27.77 29.88
C ARG A 256 -18.32 26.72 30.24
N GLY A 257 -18.88 26.79 31.45
CA GLY A 257 -20.02 25.97 31.87
C GLY A 257 -21.28 26.21 31.05
N GLN A 258 -21.60 27.46 30.70
CA GLN A 258 -22.72 27.79 29.82
C GLN A 258 -22.49 27.28 28.38
N SER A 259 -21.28 27.42 27.84
CA SER A 259 -20.91 26.87 26.53
C SER A 259 -21.03 25.34 26.49
N ASN A 260 -20.59 24.66 27.57
CA ASN A 260 -20.69 23.21 27.66
C ASN A 260 -22.15 22.74 27.80
N ARG A 261 -23.00 23.44 28.55
CA ARG A 261 -24.46 23.17 28.59
C ARG A 261 -25.11 23.38 27.23
N ALA A 262 -24.78 24.46 26.52
CA ALA A 262 -25.28 24.69 25.16
C ALA A 262 -24.83 23.58 24.18
N LYS A 263 -23.62 23.03 24.34
CA LYS A 263 -23.15 21.86 23.58
C LYS A 263 -23.90 20.57 23.95
N GLU A 264 -24.16 20.33 25.24
CA GLU A 264 -24.99 19.19 25.67
C GLU A 264 -26.43 19.30 25.18
N ASP A 265 -27.03 20.49 25.20
CA ASP A 265 -28.40 20.69 24.76
C ASP A 265 -28.51 20.63 23.23
N LEU A 266 -27.47 21.05 22.50
CA LEU A 266 -27.31 20.78 21.06
C LEU A 266 -27.14 19.27 20.77
N ALA A 267 -26.39 18.54 21.59
CA ALA A 267 -26.24 17.10 21.47
C ALA A 267 -27.57 16.36 21.74
N LYS A 268 -28.30 16.74 22.80
CA LYS A 268 -29.65 16.24 23.10
C LYS A 268 -30.66 16.58 21.98
N ALA A 269 -30.51 17.74 21.33
CA ALA A 269 -31.31 18.08 20.16
C ALA A 269 -30.96 17.21 18.94
N GLN A 270 -29.67 16.96 18.67
CA GLN A 270 -29.23 16.04 17.61
C GLN A 270 -29.68 14.59 17.87
N GLU A 271 -29.71 14.15 19.12
CA GLU A 271 -30.20 12.83 19.53
C GLU A 271 -31.73 12.72 19.35
N ARG A 272 -32.48 13.77 19.71
CA ARG A 272 -33.93 13.89 19.39
C ARG A 272 -34.22 13.97 17.89
N THR A 273 -33.28 14.42 17.07
CA THR A 273 -33.42 14.44 15.59
C THR A 273 -33.09 13.07 14.96
N LYS A 274 -32.61 12.10 15.75
CA LYS A 274 -32.33 10.71 15.31
C LYS A 274 -33.41 9.69 15.73
N GLN A 275 -34.52 10.14 16.28
CA GLN A 275 -35.70 9.30 16.54
C GLN A 275 -36.85 9.71 15.61
N LEU A 276 -37.05 8.92 14.54
CA LEU A 276 -38.20 9.02 13.65
C LEU A 276 -39.49 8.54 14.36
N PRO A 277 -40.68 8.99 13.92
CA PRO A 277 -41.94 8.58 14.53
C PRO A 277 -42.26 7.08 14.38
N ASP A 278 -43.04 6.60 15.34
CA ASP A 278 -43.46 5.21 15.58
C ASP A 278 -44.19 4.53 14.38
N PRO A 279 -43.85 3.27 14.01
CA PRO A 279 -44.42 2.56 12.85
C PRO A 279 -45.85 2.00 13.06
N SER A 280 -46.62 2.50 14.02
CA SER A 280 -48.00 2.06 14.27
C SER A 280 -49.03 2.65 13.29
N VAL A 281 -48.74 3.80 12.67
CA VAL A 281 -49.69 4.51 11.77
C VAL A 281 -49.65 3.98 10.32
N VAL A 282 -48.56 3.34 9.89
CA VAL A 282 -48.43 2.79 8.52
C VAL A 282 -49.24 1.51 8.32
N SER A 283 -49.49 0.74 9.38
CA SER A 283 -50.31 -0.48 9.32
C SER A 283 -51.79 -0.22 9.06
N GLY A 284 -52.32 0.96 9.41
CA GLY A 284 -53.74 1.28 9.23
C GLY A 284 -54.13 1.45 7.76
N LEU A 285 -53.33 2.22 7.00
CA LEU A 285 -53.60 2.53 5.59
C LEU A 285 -53.30 1.37 4.62
N GLN A 286 -52.72 0.26 5.10
CA GLN A 286 -52.59 -0.98 4.32
C GLN A 286 -53.84 -1.87 4.41
N SER A 287 -54.67 -1.74 5.46
CA SER A 287 -55.91 -2.52 5.62
C SER A 287 -57.00 -2.09 4.64
N GLU A 288 -57.18 -0.79 4.44
CA GLU A 288 -58.22 -0.24 3.56
C GLU A 288 -57.98 -0.59 2.07
N LEU A 289 -56.73 -0.86 1.68
CA LEU A 289 -56.39 -1.33 0.33
C LEU A 289 -56.65 -2.83 0.11
N THR A 290 -56.69 -3.63 1.19
CA THR A 290 -57.04 -5.07 1.11
C THR A 290 -58.55 -5.30 1.05
N ASP A 291 -59.35 -4.50 1.76
CA ASP A 291 -60.81 -4.66 1.77
C ASP A 291 -61.43 -4.35 0.40
N ALA A 292 -60.92 -3.31 -0.31
CA ALA A 292 -61.31 -3.00 -1.68
C ALA A 292 -60.98 -4.09 -2.71
N ARG A 293 -60.05 -5.01 -2.41
CA ARG A 293 -59.77 -6.19 -3.26
C ARG A 293 -60.75 -7.34 -2.98
N GLY A 294 -61.18 -7.51 -1.73
CA GLY A 294 -62.14 -8.55 -1.35
C GLY A 294 -63.55 -8.37 -1.95
N GLU A 295 -63.99 -7.13 -2.19
CA GLU A 295 -65.28 -6.88 -2.86
C GLU A 295 -65.27 -7.25 -4.34
N ARG A 296 -64.14 -7.07 -5.03
CA ARG A 296 -63.96 -7.45 -6.44
C ARG A 296 -64.07 -8.96 -6.62
N ASP A 297 -63.47 -9.73 -5.73
CA ASP A 297 -63.41 -11.19 -5.87
C ASP A 297 -64.78 -11.84 -5.57
N ARG A 298 -65.57 -11.26 -4.64
CA ARG A 298 -66.98 -11.64 -4.38
C ARG A 298 -67.95 -11.37 -5.54
N LEU A 299 -67.59 -10.52 -6.50
CA LEU A 299 -68.34 -10.34 -7.74
C LEU A 299 -67.97 -11.38 -8.81
N GLY A 300 -66.76 -11.95 -8.75
CA GLY A 300 -66.32 -13.03 -9.64
C GLY A 300 -67.06 -14.34 -9.42
N GLU A 301 -67.26 -14.76 -8.16
CA GLU A 301 -67.96 -16.01 -7.82
C GLU A 301 -69.43 -16.02 -8.28
N LYS A 302 -70.10 -14.87 -8.34
CA LYS A 302 -71.49 -14.76 -8.81
C LYS A 302 -71.63 -14.98 -10.32
N LEU A 303 -70.56 -14.78 -11.09
CA LEU A 303 -70.59 -14.96 -12.55
C LEU A 303 -70.55 -16.44 -12.94
N SER A 304 -69.72 -17.25 -12.28
CA SER A 304 -69.60 -18.69 -12.58
C SER A 304 -70.88 -19.48 -12.23
N SER A 305 -71.62 -19.03 -11.20
CA SER A 305 -72.94 -19.58 -10.86
C SER A 305 -73.94 -19.44 -12.00
N THR A 306 -73.91 -18.33 -12.75
CA THR A 306 -74.84 -18.10 -13.87
C THR A 306 -74.47 -18.87 -15.14
N GLU A 307 -73.20 -19.27 -15.29
CA GLU A 307 -72.75 -20.08 -16.43
C GLU A 307 -73.16 -21.56 -16.30
N GLN A 308 -73.17 -22.11 -15.08
CA GLN A 308 -73.62 -23.49 -14.83
C GLN A 308 -75.13 -23.69 -15.07
N GLU A 309 -75.97 -22.68 -14.79
CA GLU A 309 -77.42 -22.75 -15.07
C GLU A 309 -77.75 -22.78 -16.57
N LEU A 310 -76.87 -22.22 -17.42
CA LEU A 310 -77.05 -22.22 -18.87
C LEU A 310 -76.83 -23.61 -19.48
N GLN A 311 -75.83 -24.36 -19.00
CA GLN A 311 -75.49 -25.70 -19.49
C GLN A 311 -76.60 -26.73 -19.21
N SER A 312 -77.22 -26.66 -18.03
CA SER A 312 -78.35 -27.53 -17.63
C SER A 312 -79.56 -27.44 -18.59
N ASN A 313 -79.83 -26.23 -19.11
CA ASN A 313 -80.95 -26.02 -20.03
C ASN A 313 -80.69 -26.59 -21.44
N THR A 314 -79.43 -26.62 -21.90
CA THR A 314 -79.07 -27.25 -23.19
C THR A 314 -79.28 -28.77 -23.20
N GLU A 315 -79.01 -29.46 -22.09
CA GLU A 315 -79.19 -30.93 -22.01
C GLU A 315 -80.65 -31.39 -22.02
N ARG A 316 -81.60 -30.52 -21.62
CA ARG A 316 -83.04 -30.82 -21.69
C ARG A 316 -83.57 -30.82 -23.13
N LEU A 317 -83.01 -30.00 -24.01
CA LEU A 317 -83.43 -29.85 -25.41
C LEU A 317 -83.07 -31.06 -26.30
N ALA A 318 -82.00 -31.78 -25.95
CA ALA A 318 -81.57 -32.97 -26.68
C ALA A 318 -82.53 -34.17 -26.52
N ARG A 319 -83.25 -34.27 -25.40
CA ARG A 319 -84.10 -35.43 -25.08
C ARG A 319 -85.38 -35.45 -25.90
N THR A 320 -86.04 -34.29 -26.05
CA THR A 320 -87.29 -34.13 -26.82
C THR A 320 -87.13 -34.43 -28.32
N GLN A 321 -85.91 -34.38 -28.86
CA GLN A 321 -85.64 -34.72 -30.26
C GLN A 321 -85.74 -36.23 -30.54
N THR A 322 -85.57 -37.08 -29.51
CA THR A 322 -85.56 -38.55 -29.67
C THR A 322 -86.96 -39.16 -29.73
N GLU A 323 -87.96 -38.51 -29.12
CA GLU A 323 -89.34 -39.02 -29.02
C GLU A 323 -90.12 -38.91 -30.35
N LEU A 324 -89.75 -37.97 -31.22
CA LEU A 324 -90.42 -37.76 -32.52
C LEU A 324 -90.15 -38.85 -33.56
N ASN A 325 -89.05 -39.61 -33.45
CA ASN A 325 -88.70 -40.63 -34.44
C ASN A 325 -89.51 -41.92 -34.27
N ALA A 326 -89.93 -42.26 -33.05
CA ALA A 326 -90.65 -43.50 -32.76
C ALA A 326 -92.09 -43.55 -33.32
N LEU A 327 -92.69 -42.40 -33.63
CA LEU A 327 -94.08 -42.32 -34.14
C LEU A 327 -94.19 -42.59 -35.65
N ARG A 328 -93.07 -42.65 -36.38
CA ARG A 328 -93.09 -42.76 -37.85
C ARG A 328 -93.26 -44.18 -38.35
N ASP A 329 -92.74 -45.16 -37.63
CA ASP A 329 -92.69 -46.57 -38.06
C ASP A 329 -94.07 -47.25 -37.94
N SER A 330 -94.92 -46.80 -37.02
CA SER A 330 -96.28 -47.33 -36.81
C SER A 330 -97.24 -47.11 -37.99
N GLN A 331 -96.89 -46.27 -38.98
CA GLN A 331 -97.79 -45.92 -40.08
C GLN A 331 -97.76 -46.94 -41.23
N GLN A 332 -96.66 -47.68 -41.43
CA GLN A 332 -96.49 -48.54 -42.61
C GLN A 332 -97.22 -49.90 -42.53
N GLU A 333 -97.60 -50.39 -41.35
CA GLU A 333 -98.20 -51.72 -41.20
C GLU A 333 -99.67 -51.81 -41.68
N GLN A 334 -100.37 -50.68 -41.85
CA GLN A 334 -101.82 -50.67 -42.14
C GLN A 334 -102.18 -50.91 -43.62
N GLU A 335 -101.27 -50.70 -44.57
CA GLU A 335 -101.61 -50.74 -46.01
C GLU A 335 -101.69 -52.17 -46.59
N ALA A 336 -101.10 -53.16 -45.91
CA ALA A 336 -101.00 -54.54 -46.41
C ALA A 336 -102.32 -55.36 -46.40
N ALA A 337 -103.38 -54.87 -45.77
CA ALA A 337 -104.60 -55.64 -45.53
C ALA A 337 -105.61 -55.69 -46.71
N ASN A 338 -105.54 -54.75 -47.67
CA ASN A 338 -106.66 -54.45 -48.57
C ASN A 338 -106.78 -55.30 -49.85
N THR A 339 -105.85 -56.21 -50.13
CA THR A 339 -105.79 -56.95 -51.42
C THR A 339 -106.57 -58.26 -51.46
N ARG A 340 -106.97 -58.83 -50.31
CA ARG A 340 -107.52 -60.20 -50.19
C ARG A 340 -109.02 -60.39 -50.52
N LEU A 341 -109.71 -59.37 -51.05
CA LEU A 341 -111.18 -59.39 -51.21
C LEU A 341 -111.72 -59.58 -52.64
N ARG A 342 -110.88 -59.67 -53.69
CA ARG A 342 -111.35 -59.65 -55.09
C ARG A 342 -111.64 -61.02 -55.75
N GLU A 343 -111.35 -62.15 -55.10
CA GLU A 343 -111.45 -63.49 -55.73
C GLU A 343 -112.82 -64.20 -55.60
N LYS A 344 -113.85 -63.56 -55.03
CA LYS A 344 -115.11 -64.24 -54.67
C LYS A 344 -116.25 -64.24 -55.71
N LEU A 345 -116.12 -63.57 -56.86
CA LEU A 345 -117.27 -63.30 -57.76
C LEU A 345 -117.43 -64.23 -58.99
N SER A 346 -116.47 -65.09 -59.35
CA SER A 346 -116.55 -65.91 -60.57
C SER A 346 -117.35 -67.23 -60.43
N ARG A 347 -118.40 -67.29 -59.59
CA ARG A 347 -119.04 -68.55 -59.16
C ARG A 347 -120.57 -68.67 -59.38
N LEU A 348 -121.19 -67.81 -60.19
CA LEU A 348 -122.65 -67.80 -60.37
C LEU A 348 -123.13 -67.75 -61.83
N GLU A 349 -122.53 -68.57 -62.71
CA GLU A 349 -123.04 -68.81 -64.09
C GLU A 349 -123.72 -70.19 -64.28
N SER A 350 -123.84 -71.02 -63.23
CA SER A 350 -124.14 -72.46 -63.38
C SER A 350 -125.53 -72.92 -62.91
N GLN A 351 -126.61 -72.24 -63.29
CA GLN A 351 -127.99 -72.77 -63.18
C GLN A 351 -128.80 -72.45 -64.43
N LEU A 352 -128.82 -73.39 -65.39
CA LEU A 352 -130.00 -74.23 -65.74
C LEU A 352 -131.16 -73.42 -66.36
N ALA A 353 -131.49 -73.48 -67.67
CA ALA A 353 -131.42 -74.56 -68.68
C ALA A 353 -132.42 -75.72 -68.47
N SER A 354 -133.73 -75.42 -68.58
CA SER A 354 -134.85 -76.37 -68.84
C SER A 354 -136.18 -75.60 -68.88
N SER A 355 -137.21 -75.93 -69.67
CA SER A 355 -137.35 -76.89 -70.78
C SER A 355 -138.76 -76.79 -71.41
N ALA A 356 -138.82 -76.91 -72.74
CA ALA A 356 -139.71 -77.80 -73.52
C ALA A 356 -141.26 -77.68 -73.50
N SER A 357 -141.86 -78.21 -74.58
CA SER A 357 -143.30 -78.25 -74.95
C SER A 357 -143.85 -76.87 -75.39
N GLU A 358 -144.50 -76.67 -76.54
CA GLU A 358 -144.96 -77.53 -77.67
C GLU A 358 -144.83 -76.65 -78.95
N SER A 359 -144.41 -77.05 -80.16
CA SER A 359 -144.40 -78.32 -80.92
C SER A 359 -145.75 -78.76 -81.55
N SER A 360 -146.64 -77.83 -81.92
CA SER A 360 -147.80 -78.17 -82.78
C SER A 360 -148.16 -77.18 -83.91
N GLU A 361 -147.55 -75.99 -84.03
CA GLU A 361 -147.75 -75.09 -85.19
C GLU A 361 -146.69 -75.29 -86.30
N ALA A 362 -146.05 -76.46 -86.31
CA ALA A 362 -144.92 -76.81 -87.18
C ALA A 362 -145.26 -76.97 -88.67
N GLU A 363 -146.51 -76.76 -89.08
CA GLU A 363 -146.90 -76.72 -90.51
C GLU A 363 -146.93 -75.28 -91.09
N LEU A 364 -146.91 -74.25 -90.24
CA LEU A 364 -146.77 -72.85 -90.69
C LEU A 364 -145.30 -72.37 -90.72
N SER A 365 -144.37 -73.05 -90.03
CA SER A 365 -142.96 -72.66 -89.94
C SER A 365 -142.23 -72.68 -91.29
N LEU A 366 -142.56 -73.62 -92.17
CA LEU A 366 -141.93 -73.78 -93.49
C LEU A 366 -142.12 -72.58 -94.44
N GLN A 367 -143.12 -71.71 -94.20
CA GLN A 367 -143.25 -70.43 -94.92
C GLN A 367 -142.63 -69.23 -94.17
N ALA A 368 -142.25 -69.40 -92.90
CA ALA A 368 -141.57 -68.40 -92.08
C ALA A 368 -140.04 -68.50 -92.20
N GLU A 369 -139.47 -69.71 -92.29
CA GLU A 369 -138.01 -69.94 -92.38
C GLU A 369 -137.37 -69.25 -93.61
N LEU A 370 -138.08 -69.21 -94.76
CA LEU A 370 -137.65 -68.46 -95.95
C LEU A 370 -137.64 -66.93 -95.78
N ARG A 371 -138.29 -66.39 -94.73
CA ARG A 371 -138.11 -64.99 -94.29
C ARG A 371 -137.00 -64.86 -93.24
N GLY A 372 -136.91 -65.79 -92.28
CA GLY A 372 -135.90 -65.79 -91.22
C GLY A 372 -134.46 -65.75 -91.75
N LEU A 373 -134.14 -66.59 -92.74
CA LEU A 373 -132.80 -66.66 -93.35
C LEU A 373 -132.38 -65.34 -94.07
N ARG A 374 -133.32 -64.45 -94.41
CA ARG A 374 -132.99 -63.10 -94.91
C ARG A 374 -132.70 -62.11 -93.77
N GLN A 375 -133.32 -62.30 -92.61
CA GLN A 375 -133.19 -61.44 -91.45
C GLN A 375 -131.86 -61.68 -90.73
N GLU A 376 -131.44 -62.95 -90.58
CA GLU A 376 -130.13 -63.35 -90.04
C GLU A 376 -128.95 -62.79 -90.86
N LEU A 377 -129.08 -62.75 -92.20
CA LEU A 377 -128.05 -62.19 -93.08
C LEU A 377 -127.84 -60.67 -92.85
N ASP A 378 -128.93 -59.93 -92.61
CA ASP A 378 -128.85 -58.50 -92.29
C ASP A 378 -128.39 -58.24 -90.85
N GLU A 379 -128.62 -59.17 -89.91
CA GLU A 379 -128.07 -59.08 -88.55
C GLU A 379 -126.57 -59.39 -88.51
N ALA A 380 -126.10 -60.38 -89.26
CA ALA A 380 -124.66 -60.64 -89.43
C ALA A 380 -123.93 -59.41 -90.01
N ARG A 381 -124.53 -58.69 -90.96
CA ARG A 381 -124.00 -57.43 -91.51
C ARG A 381 -123.93 -56.30 -90.47
N ARG A 382 -124.93 -56.18 -89.59
CA ARG A 382 -124.90 -55.23 -88.46
C ARG A 382 -123.83 -55.61 -87.43
N GLY A 383 -123.65 -56.90 -87.14
CA GLY A 383 -122.58 -57.41 -86.28
C GLY A 383 -121.18 -57.07 -86.81
N ALA A 384 -120.93 -57.30 -88.10
CA ALA A 384 -119.66 -56.93 -88.74
C ALA A 384 -119.39 -55.41 -88.68
N SER A 385 -120.43 -54.57 -88.83
CA SER A 385 -120.27 -53.11 -88.70
C SER A 385 -119.94 -52.67 -87.26
N ARG A 386 -120.51 -53.34 -86.23
CA ARG A 386 -120.18 -53.07 -84.82
C ARG A 386 -118.74 -53.46 -84.51
N LEU A 387 -118.31 -54.67 -84.87
CA LEU A 387 -116.91 -55.10 -84.72
C LEU A 387 -115.93 -54.17 -85.45
N GLY A 388 -116.29 -53.69 -86.65
CA GLY A 388 -115.51 -52.69 -87.37
C GLY A 388 -115.50 -51.30 -86.72
N GLN A 389 -116.47 -50.97 -85.87
CA GLN A 389 -116.47 -49.74 -85.06
C GLN A 389 -115.63 -49.91 -83.79
N ASP A 390 -115.77 -51.03 -83.09
CA ASP A 390 -114.99 -51.37 -81.90
C ASP A 390 -113.49 -51.47 -82.21
N HIS A 391 -113.12 -52.10 -83.34
CA HIS A 391 -111.73 -52.18 -83.78
C HIS A 391 -111.12 -50.78 -83.99
N ARG A 392 -111.86 -49.84 -84.63
CA ARG A 392 -111.42 -48.45 -84.79
C ARG A 392 -111.28 -47.70 -83.47
N GLN A 393 -112.16 -47.94 -82.49
CA GLN A 393 -112.03 -47.37 -81.15
C GLN A 393 -110.82 -47.93 -80.39
N LEU A 394 -110.52 -49.22 -80.55
CA LEU A 394 -109.33 -49.84 -79.97
C LEU A 394 -108.04 -49.33 -80.62
N SER A 395 -108.02 -49.13 -81.95
CA SER A 395 -106.88 -48.50 -82.64
C SER A 395 -106.62 -47.08 -82.13
N LEU A 396 -107.65 -46.23 -82.00
CA LEU A 396 -107.49 -44.88 -81.46
C LEU A 396 -106.97 -44.89 -80.02
N ARG A 397 -107.48 -45.79 -79.16
CA ARG A 397 -106.96 -45.96 -77.79
C ARG A 397 -105.52 -46.46 -77.76
N LEU A 398 -105.11 -47.29 -78.72
CA LEU A 398 -103.72 -47.73 -78.85
C LEU A 398 -102.83 -46.55 -79.25
N GLU A 399 -103.22 -45.76 -80.25
CA GLU A 399 -102.49 -44.55 -80.65
C GLU A 399 -102.40 -43.50 -79.53
N GLU A 400 -103.45 -43.34 -78.73
CA GLU A 400 -103.44 -42.49 -77.52
C GLU A 400 -102.45 -43.02 -76.49
N ARG A 401 -102.42 -44.33 -76.23
CA ARG A 401 -101.47 -44.95 -75.29
C ARG A 401 -100.03 -44.94 -75.80
N GLU A 402 -99.81 -45.02 -77.11
CA GLU A 402 -98.49 -44.84 -77.72
C GLU A 402 -98.01 -43.39 -77.59
N LYS A 403 -98.89 -42.40 -77.80
CA LYS A 403 -98.57 -40.97 -77.56
C LYS A 403 -98.25 -40.70 -76.07
N GLU A 404 -99.02 -41.27 -75.14
CA GLU A 404 -98.73 -41.19 -73.70
C GLU A 404 -97.39 -41.84 -73.35
N ARG A 405 -97.09 -43.04 -73.88
CA ARG A 405 -95.80 -43.72 -73.71
C ARG A 405 -94.65 -42.85 -74.22
N ASP A 406 -94.79 -42.26 -75.41
CA ASP A 406 -93.74 -41.47 -76.03
C ASP A 406 -93.52 -40.12 -75.29
N GLN A 407 -94.57 -39.54 -74.71
CA GLN A 407 -94.43 -38.42 -73.76
C GLN A 407 -93.74 -38.83 -72.46
N LEU A 408 -94.03 -40.02 -71.92
CA LEU A 408 -93.36 -40.55 -70.73
C LEU A 408 -91.87 -40.88 -70.99
N THR A 409 -91.50 -41.36 -72.19
CA THR A 409 -90.08 -41.56 -72.52
C THR A 409 -89.34 -40.23 -72.71
N GLN A 410 -89.99 -39.21 -73.29
CA GLN A 410 -89.42 -37.85 -73.39
C GLN A 410 -89.23 -37.19 -72.03
N THR A 411 -90.21 -37.30 -71.12
CA THR A 411 -90.06 -36.75 -69.76
C THR A 411 -89.03 -37.53 -68.94
N ASN A 412 -88.97 -38.86 -69.07
CA ASN A 412 -87.95 -39.66 -68.38
C ASN A 412 -86.53 -39.34 -68.87
N THR A 413 -86.31 -39.21 -70.18
CA THR A 413 -84.99 -38.80 -70.72
C THR A 413 -84.59 -37.39 -70.28
N GLN A 414 -85.54 -36.45 -70.21
CA GLN A 414 -85.28 -35.11 -69.64
C GLN A 414 -84.90 -35.17 -68.15
N LEU A 415 -85.57 -36.01 -67.36
CA LEU A 415 -85.24 -36.22 -65.94
C LEU A 415 -83.89 -36.91 -65.74
N GLU A 416 -83.52 -37.88 -66.58
CA GLU A 416 -82.19 -38.50 -66.57
C GLU A 416 -81.08 -37.51 -66.95
N GLU A 417 -81.33 -36.62 -67.91
CA GLU A 417 -80.39 -35.56 -68.29
C GLU A 417 -80.24 -34.51 -67.17
N GLN A 418 -81.34 -34.09 -66.54
CA GLN A 418 -81.31 -33.23 -65.35
C GLN A 418 -80.56 -33.91 -64.19
N ARG A 419 -80.79 -35.20 -63.94
CA ARG A 419 -80.07 -35.98 -62.91
C ARG A 419 -78.57 -36.01 -63.20
N ARG A 420 -78.16 -36.29 -64.45
CA ARG A 420 -76.75 -36.22 -64.89
C ARG A 420 -76.14 -34.83 -64.76
N GLN A 421 -76.92 -33.77 -64.99
CA GLN A 421 -76.46 -32.40 -64.78
C GLN A 421 -76.26 -32.09 -63.29
N GLN A 422 -77.15 -32.57 -62.42
CA GLN A 422 -77.04 -32.46 -60.97
C GLN A 422 -75.85 -33.26 -60.42
N GLU A 423 -75.68 -34.53 -60.84
CA GLU A 423 -74.51 -35.37 -60.54
C GLU A 423 -73.19 -34.63 -60.86
N ARG A 424 -73.05 -34.10 -62.08
CA ARG A 424 -71.88 -33.30 -62.49
C ARG A 424 -71.69 -32.00 -61.70
N SER A 425 -72.76 -31.42 -61.15
CA SER A 425 -72.67 -30.22 -60.30
C SER A 425 -72.23 -30.56 -58.88
N LEU A 426 -72.67 -31.71 -58.35
CA LEU A 426 -72.24 -32.25 -57.07
C LEU A 426 -70.77 -32.69 -57.12
N ASP A 427 -70.34 -33.35 -58.20
CA ASP A 427 -68.93 -33.73 -58.41
C ASP A 427 -67.98 -32.52 -58.42
N LYS A 428 -68.43 -31.39 -58.97
CA LYS A 428 -67.67 -30.12 -58.95
C LYS A 428 -67.63 -29.53 -57.55
N LEU A 429 -68.79 -29.45 -56.89
CA LEU A 429 -68.89 -28.91 -55.53
C LEU A 429 -68.09 -29.76 -54.52
N ASN A 430 -68.06 -31.09 -54.67
CA ASN A 430 -67.20 -31.97 -53.88
C ASN A 430 -65.71 -31.68 -54.11
N LYS A 431 -65.26 -31.52 -55.36
CA LYS A 431 -63.86 -31.18 -55.65
C LYS A 431 -63.47 -29.81 -55.12
N GLU A 432 -64.37 -28.84 -55.20
CA GLU A 432 -64.18 -27.51 -54.59
C GLU A 432 -64.13 -27.61 -53.06
N PHE A 433 -65.00 -28.42 -52.43
CA PHE A 433 -64.99 -28.68 -50.99
C PHE A 433 -63.73 -29.42 -50.51
N GLU A 434 -63.27 -30.43 -51.26
CA GLU A 434 -62.03 -31.15 -51.00
C GLU A 434 -60.81 -30.22 -51.10
N SER A 435 -60.75 -29.40 -52.14
CA SER A 435 -59.71 -28.37 -52.33
C SER A 435 -59.71 -27.34 -51.20
N LEU A 436 -60.88 -26.79 -50.84
CA LEU A 436 -61.01 -25.85 -49.72
C LEU A 436 -60.66 -26.50 -48.36
N SER A 437 -60.98 -27.79 -48.18
CA SER A 437 -60.62 -28.53 -46.97
C SER A 437 -59.12 -28.81 -46.90
N GLN A 438 -58.46 -29.07 -48.02
CA GLN A 438 -57.00 -29.20 -48.10
C GLN A 438 -56.31 -27.86 -47.81
N LEU A 439 -56.69 -26.78 -48.48
CA LEU A 439 -56.15 -25.44 -48.26
C LEU A 439 -56.35 -24.98 -46.81
N SER A 440 -57.56 -25.16 -46.25
CA SER A 440 -57.82 -24.88 -44.83
C SER A 440 -56.97 -25.74 -43.89
N GLY A 441 -56.74 -27.02 -44.24
CA GLY A 441 -55.85 -27.91 -43.50
C GLY A 441 -54.39 -27.47 -43.53
N GLU A 442 -53.91 -26.97 -44.67
CA GLU A 442 -52.56 -26.40 -44.85
C GLU A 442 -52.40 -25.08 -44.08
N GLU A 443 -53.37 -24.16 -44.19
CA GLU A 443 -53.39 -22.91 -43.42
C GLU A 443 -53.36 -23.17 -41.91
N VAL A 444 -54.16 -24.12 -41.42
CA VAL A 444 -54.16 -24.52 -40.00
C VAL A 444 -52.83 -25.15 -39.59
N GLN A 445 -52.16 -25.92 -40.45
CA GLN A 445 -50.82 -26.43 -40.17
C GLN A 445 -49.77 -25.32 -40.10
N VAL A 446 -49.79 -24.37 -41.03
CA VAL A 446 -48.88 -23.21 -41.02
C VAL A 446 -49.09 -22.35 -39.77
N LEU A 447 -50.34 -22.06 -39.40
CA LEU A 447 -50.66 -21.31 -38.18
C LEU A 447 -50.23 -22.04 -36.90
N ARG A 448 -50.36 -23.38 -36.86
CA ARG A 448 -49.84 -24.19 -35.74
C ARG A 448 -48.32 -24.11 -35.65
N ALA A 449 -47.61 -24.31 -36.76
CA ALA A 449 -46.16 -24.23 -36.81
C ALA A 449 -45.63 -22.84 -36.41
N GLN A 450 -46.27 -21.76 -36.88
CA GLN A 450 -45.95 -20.39 -36.46
C GLN A 450 -46.17 -20.19 -34.95
N LEU A 451 -47.26 -20.73 -34.40
CA LEU A 451 -47.59 -20.57 -32.98
C LEU A 451 -46.68 -21.43 -32.07
N GLU A 452 -46.23 -22.60 -32.53
CA GLU A 452 -45.17 -23.39 -31.90
C GLU A 452 -43.82 -22.67 -31.96
N GLU A 453 -43.44 -22.11 -33.11
CA GLU A 453 -42.21 -21.34 -33.28
C GLU A 453 -42.18 -20.09 -32.38
N GLN A 454 -43.30 -19.36 -32.25
CA GLN A 454 -43.44 -18.25 -31.31
C GLN A 454 -43.30 -18.71 -29.86
N ARG A 455 -43.93 -19.83 -29.47
CA ARG A 455 -43.76 -20.42 -28.12
C ARG A 455 -42.30 -20.81 -27.86
N GLU A 456 -41.60 -21.36 -28.84
CA GLU A 456 -40.18 -21.66 -28.70
C GLU A 456 -39.32 -20.40 -28.61
N ARG A 457 -39.59 -19.36 -29.41
CA ARG A 457 -38.90 -18.06 -29.32
C ARG A 457 -39.03 -17.48 -27.91
N SER A 458 -40.25 -17.33 -27.39
CA SER A 458 -40.48 -16.83 -26.04
C SER A 458 -39.85 -17.72 -24.96
N ARG A 459 -39.78 -19.04 -25.17
CA ARG A 459 -39.06 -19.96 -24.26
C ARG A 459 -37.54 -19.76 -24.29
N ARG A 460 -36.95 -19.53 -25.47
CA ARG A 460 -35.52 -19.21 -25.62
C ARG A 460 -35.20 -17.85 -24.99
N GLU A 461 -36.00 -16.83 -25.28
CA GLU A 461 -35.87 -15.48 -24.71
C GLU A 461 -35.95 -15.49 -23.18
N THR A 462 -36.93 -16.19 -22.59
CA THR A 462 -37.04 -16.30 -21.13
C THR A 462 -35.87 -17.05 -20.49
N GLN A 463 -35.35 -18.10 -21.12
CA GLN A 463 -34.14 -18.79 -20.66
C GLN A 463 -32.89 -17.91 -20.78
N GLU A 464 -32.77 -17.11 -21.84
CA GLU A 464 -31.64 -16.20 -22.02
C GLU A 464 -31.69 -15.03 -21.04
N VAL A 465 -32.86 -14.44 -20.79
CA VAL A 465 -33.04 -13.42 -19.73
C VAL A 465 -32.73 -14.01 -18.34
N GLN A 466 -33.12 -15.26 -18.06
CA GLN A 466 -32.72 -15.95 -16.82
C GLN A 466 -31.20 -16.15 -16.73
N ARG A 467 -30.53 -16.55 -17.81
CA ARG A 467 -29.07 -16.70 -17.82
C ARG A 467 -28.38 -15.36 -17.58
N GLN A 468 -28.77 -14.31 -18.32
CA GLN A 468 -28.24 -12.95 -18.14
C GLN A 468 -28.51 -12.41 -16.73
N GLY A 469 -29.65 -12.76 -16.11
CA GLY A 469 -29.95 -12.44 -14.71
C GLY A 469 -28.97 -13.11 -13.74
N ASN A 470 -28.70 -14.40 -13.92
CA ASN A 470 -27.74 -15.15 -13.10
C ASN A 470 -26.30 -14.65 -13.31
N ASP A 471 -25.89 -14.38 -14.55
CA ASP A 471 -24.57 -13.85 -14.89
C ASP A 471 -24.34 -12.50 -14.17
N ARG A 472 -25.34 -11.60 -14.22
CA ARG A 472 -25.31 -10.31 -13.50
C ARG A 472 -25.33 -10.44 -11.98
N LEU A 473 -26.00 -11.45 -11.42
CA LEU A 473 -25.96 -11.73 -9.97
C LEU A 473 -24.56 -12.16 -9.54
N VAL A 474 -23.90 -13.04 -10.30
CA VAL A 474 -22.51 -13.47 -10.03
C VAL A 474 -21.52 -12.31 -10.19
N GLU A 475 -21.72 -11.43 -11.18
CA GLU A 475 -20.95 -10.18 -11.30
C GLU A 475 -21.15 -9.23 -10.12
N LEU A 476 -22.39 -9.07 -9.65
CA LEU A 476 -22.71 -8.28 -8.47
C LEU A 476 -22.04 -8.86 -7.21
N GLU A 477 -22.13 -10.16 -6.99
CA GLU A 477 -21.45 -10.84 -5.87
C GLU A 477 -19.93 -10.63 -5.91
N ARG A 478 -19.31 -10.80 -7.09
CA ARG A 478 -17.87 -10.50 -7.28
C ARG A 478 -17.55 -9.04 -6.92
N SER A 479 -18.35 -8.08 -7.39
CA SER A 479 -18.16 -6.66 -7.07
C SER A 479 -18.34 -6.35 -5.58
N GLN A 480 -19.26 -7.04 -4.88
CA GLN A 480 -19.42 -6.91 -3.43
C GLN A 480 -18.23 -7.49 -2.67
N THR A 481 -17.64 -8.61 -3.14
CA THR A 481 -16.43 -9.16 -2.52
C THR A 481 -15.21 -8.28 -2.73
N SER A 482 -15.05 -7.63 -3.89
CA SER A 482 -13.95 -6.69 -4.11
C SER A 482 -14.13 -5.40 -3.30
N LEU A 483 -15.36 -4.88 -3.18
CA LEU A 483 -15.67 -3.74 -2.32
C LEU A 483 -15.32 -4.01 -0.85
N LYS A 484 -15.74 -5.15 -0.29
CA LYS A 484 -15.40 -5.54 1.09
C LYS A 484 -13.88 -5.64 1.31
N ARG A 485 -13.16 -6.23 0.34
CA ARG A 485 -11.70 -6.30 0.40
C ARG A 485 -11.05 -4.91 0.38
N LEU A 486 -11.55 -3.98 -0.44
CA LEU A 486 -11.07 -2.60 -0.47
C LEU A 486 -11.40 -1.84 0.82
N GLU A 487 -12.56 -2.09 1.44
CA GLU A 487 -12.91 -1.56 2.76
C GLU A 487 -11.96 -2.08 3.86
N GLU A 488 -11.63 -3.37 3.83
CA GLU A 488 -10.65 -3.99 4.74
C GLU A 488 -9.24 -3.40 4.54
N GLU A 489 -8.77 -3.30 3.28
CA GLU A 489 -7.47 -2.70 2.92
C GLU A 489 -7.40 -1.22 3.34
N ALA A 490 -8.46 -0.42 3.13
CA ALA A 490 -8.55 0.96 3.61
C ALA A 490 -8.55 1.04 5.16
N SER A 491 -9.24 0.11 5.84
CA SER A 491 -9.24 0.04 7.31
C SER A 491 -7.86 -0.29 7.88
N ARG A 492 -7.08 -1.10 7.15
CA ARG A 492 -5.70 -1.47 7.49
C ARG A 492 -4.76 -0.28 7.29
N GLN A 493 -4.80 0.36 6.12
CA GLN A 493 -4.00 1.57 5.84
C GLN A 493 -4.27 2.68 6.87
N LYS A 494 -5.52 2.84 7.33
CA LYS A 494 -5.87 3.79 8.39
C LYS A 494 -5.18 3.47 9.72
N LYS A 495 -5.01 2.19 10.08
CA LYS A 495 -4.30 1.76 11.30
C LYS A 495 -2.79 1.96 11.16
N GLU A 496 -2.22 1.60 10.01
CA GLU A 496 -0.80 1.81 9.70
C GLU A 496 -0.44 3.30 9.74
N LEU A 497 -1.30 4.19 9.19
CA LEU A 497 -1.11 5.64 9.25
C LEU A 497 -1.19 6.19 10.69
N LEU A 498 -2.03 5.63 11.56
CA LEU A 498 -2.06 6.00 12.98
C LEU A 498 -0.77 5.58 13.70
N SER A 499 -0.26 4.37 13.46
CA SER A 499 1.03 3.91 14.01
C SER A 499 2.17 4.86 13.62
N VAL A 500 2.25 5.24 12.34
CA VAL A 500 3.29 6.16 11.84
C VAL A 500 3.16 7.56 12.46
N VAL A 501 1.95 8.02 12.81
CA VAL A 501 1.75 9.28 13.54
C VAL A 501 2.23 9.16 14.99
N GLU A 502 1.91 8.06 15.68
CA GLU A 502 2.39 7.79 17.04
C GLU A 502 3.93 7.65 17.09
N GLU A 503 4.53 6.94 16.13
CA GLU A 503 5.99 6.83 15.96
C GLU A 503 6.64 8.19 15.71
N ARG A 504 6.07 9.02 14.82
CA ARG A 504 6.53 10.39 14.58
C ARG A 504 6.49 11.25 15.85
N ASP A 505 5.41 11.16 16.62
CA ASP A 505 5.23 11.97 17.82
C ASP A 505 6.18 11.53 18.95
N ASN A 506 6.48 10.22 19.05
CA ASN A 506 7.54 9.70 19.91
C ASN A 506 8.93 10.20 19.49
N VAL A 507 9.28 10.14 18.20
CA VAL A 507 10.56 10.67 17.68
C VAL A 507 10.69 12.18 17.89
N GLN A 508 9.58 12.93 17.79
CA GLN A 508 9.56 14.36 18.09
C GLN A 508 9.77 14.63 19.58
N LEU A 509 9.16 13.84 20.48
CA LEU A 509 9.41 13.92 21.92
C LEU A 509 10.87 13.59 22.26
N ASP A 510 11.43 12.53 21.68
CA ASP A 510 12.84 12.17 21.86
C ASP A 510 13.76 13.28 21.37
N LYS A 511 13.47 13.87 20.20
CA LYS A 511 14.19 15.05 19.70
C LYS A 511 14.13 16.23 20.67
N GLU A 512 12.98 16.50 21.30
CA GLU A 512 12.84 17.57 22.30
C GLU A 512 13.61 17.25 23.60
N LEU A 513 13.53 16.03 24.12
CA LEU A 513 14.31 15.57 25.27
C LEU A 513 15.81 15.64 25.01
N LEU A 514 16.25 15.17 23.84
CA LEU A 514 17.62 15.30 23.38
C LEU A 514 18.02 16.77 23.23
N THR A 515 17.13 17.64 22.72
CA THR A 515 17.35 19.10 22.61
C THR A 515 17.43 19.77 24.00
N ASN A 516 16.80 19.23 25.02
CA ASN A 516 16.92 19.71 26.40
C ASN A 516 18.18 19.18 27.11
N ARG A 517 18.55 17.91 26.92
CA ARG A 517 19.84 17.38 27.42
C ARG A 517 21.03 17.97 26.67
N LEU A 518 20.80 18.40 25.42
CA LEU A 518 21.47 19.52 24.80
C LEU A 518 21.38 20.73 25.77
N HIS A 519 20.45 21.69 25.67
CA HIS A 519 20.55 22.98 26.38
C HIS A 519 21.03 22.95 27.85
N HIS A 520 20.69 21.93 28.66
CA HIS A 520 21.25 21.77 30.00
C HIS A 520 22.76 21.48 30.02
N LEU A 521 23.26 20.51 29.25
CA LEU A 521 24.72 20.44 29.13
C LEU A 521 25.23 21.73 28.42
N GLU A 522 24.40 22.57 27.76
CA GLU A 522 24.74 23.94 27.26
C GLU A 522 24.67 25.04 28.34
N ALA A 523 24.45 24.62 29.58
CA ALA A 523 24.68 25.41 30.79
C ALA A 523 25.72 24.73 31.71
N GLU A 524 25.94 23.40 31.57
CA GLU A 524 27.28 22.79 31.72
C GLU A 524 28.18 23.17 30.51
N LEU A 525 27.66 24.10 29.68
CA LEU A 525 28.33 25.21 29.06
C LEU A 525 28.09 26.56 29.77
N GLU A 526 28.53 26.74 30.99
CA GLU A 526 28.87 28.08 31.46
C GLU A 526 29.97 28.09 32.58
N ASN A 527 30.41 26.94 33.12
CA ASN A 527 31.23 26.78 34.34
C ASN A 527 32.68 26.18 34.29
N SER A 528 33.39 25.92 33.16
CA SER A 528 34.77 25.29 33.17
C SER A 528 35.80 25.48 32.01
N ARG A 529 35.84 26.60 31.27
CA ARG A 529 37.12 27.35 31.08
C ARG A 529 36.99 28.76 31.68
N SER A 530 36.26 28.76 32.76
CA SER A 530 35.38 29.83 33.14
C SER A 530 35.59 30.03 34.63
N SER A 531 35.37 28.93 35.35
CA SER A 531 36.28 28.45 36.38
C SER A 531 37.72 28.13 35.86
N LEU A 532 38.22 28.80 34.81
CA LEU A 532 39.57 28.70 34.25
C LEU A 532 40.09 30.05 33.77
N THR A 533 39.31 30.96 33.14
CA THR A 533 39.87 32.31 32.88
C THR A 533 40.15 33.04 34.17
N ASP A 534 39.51 32.66 35.26
CA ASP A 534 39.62 33.43 36.48
C ASP A 534 40.41 32.71 37.55
N LYS A 535 40.53 31.37 37.47
CA LYS A 535 41.80 30.69 37.77
C LYS A 535 42.97 31.27 36.96
N SER A 536 42.78 31.74 35.72
CA SER A 536 43.83 32.44 34.96
C SER A 536 44.03 33.89 35.42
N ARG A 537 43.07 34.50 36.13
CA ARG A 537 43.26 35.81 36.81
C ARG A 537 43.90 35.64 38.17
N GLU A 538 43.53 34.61 38.91
CA GLU A 538 44.23 34.15 40.13
C GLU A 538 45.68 33.86 39.81
N LEU A 539 45.95 33.07 38.77
CA LEU A 539 47.30 32.74 38.33
C LEU A 539 48.10 34.02 38.04
N ARG A 540 47.60 34.94 37.21
CA ARG A 540 48.23 36.26 36.97
C ARG A 540 48.43 37.07 38.27
N SER A 541 47.45 37.07 39.16
CA SER A 541 47.51 37.77 40.46
C SER A 541 48.57 37.16 41.37
N THR A 542 48.73 35.83 41.37
CA THR A 542 49.79 35.13 42.10
C THR A 542 51.17 35.32 41.48
N GLU A 543 51.28 35.33 40.15
CA GLU A 543 52.51 35.68 39.42
C GLU A 543 52.95 37.11 39.74
N ASP A 544 52.01 38.07 39.77
CA ASP A 544 52.32 39.47 40.10
C ASP A 544 52.64 39.68 41.59
N LYS A 545 52.13 38.84 42.48
CA LYS A 545 52.57 38.79 43.90
C LYS A 545 53.96 38.17 44.03
N MET A 546 54.24 37.09 43.30
CA MET A 546 55.55 36.45 43.26
C MET A 546 56.64 37.42 42.81
N LYS A 547 56.42 38.15 41.70
CA LYS A 547 57.33 39.21 41.23
C LYS A 547 57.60 40.31 42.26
N ARG A 548 56.62 40.68 43.09
CA ARG A 548 56.83 41.66 44.17
C ARG A 548 57.70 41.11 45.28
N LEU A 549 57.42 39.88 45.73
CA LEU A 549 58.24 39.19 46.75
C LEU A 549 59.66 38.91 46.25
N GLU A 550 59.84 38.67 44.95
CA GLU A 550 61.15 38.57 44.31
C GLU A 550 61.93 39.89 44.40
N LEU A 551 61.30 41.02 44.09
CA LEU A 551 61.90 42.37 44.23
C LEU A 551 62.21 42.72 45.69
N GLU A 552 61.28 42.49 46.63
CA GLU A 552 61.49 42.70 48.08
C GLU A 552 62.67 41.85 48.59
N LEU A 553 62.81 40.60 48.11
CA LEU A 553 63.94 39.74 48.43
C LEU A 553 65.27 40.22 47.82
N GLU A 554 65.25 40.85 46.65
CA GLU A 554 66.44 41.49 46.05
C GLU A 554 66.86 42.75 46.82
N GLU A 555 65.90 43.58 47.25
CA GLU A 555 66.16 44.74 48.10
C GLU A 555 66.75 44.34 49.47
N GLU A 556 66.20 43.31 50.12
CA GLU A 556 66.75 42.79 51.39
C GLU A 556 68.13 42.15 51.22
N LYS A 557 68.40 41.44 50.10
CA LYS A 557 69.76 40.98 49.79
C LYS A 557 70.73 42.15 49.69
N GLY A 558 70.37 43.21 48.96
CA GLY A 558 71.19 44.43 48.87
C GLY A 558 71.39 45.11 50.23
N SER A 559 70.37 45.15 51.08
CA SER A 559 70.45 45.63 52.46
C SER A 559 71.45 44.82 53.30
N VAL A 560 71.39 43.49 53.23
CA VAL A 560 72.31 42.57 53.91
C VAL A 560 73.74 42.70 53.38
N GLU A 561 73.94 42.88 52.07
CA GLU A 561 75.25 43.15 51.48
C GLU A 561 75.84 44.47 52.01
N LEU A 562 75.07 45.56 52.04
CA LEU A 562 75.49 46.86 52.60
C LEU A 562 75.81 46.78 54.10
N LEU A 563 75.03 46.01 54.88
CA LEU A 563 75.31 45.76 56.29
C LEU A 563 76.58 44.93 56.47
N THR A 564 76.81 43.94 55.62
CA THR A 564 78.03 43.11 55.62
C THR A 564 79.25 43.97 55.32
N ASP A 565 79.17 44.85 54.32
CA ASP A 565 80.20 45.83 53.95
C ASP A 565 80.52 46.82 55.08
N ARG A 566 79.52 47.21 55.86
CA ARG A 566 79.72 48.04 57.06
C ARG A 566 80.37 47.25 58.20
N VAL A 567 80.03 45.98 58.37
CA VAL A 567 80.63 45.09 59.38
C VAL A 567 82.09 44.78 59.03
N THR A 568 82.43 44.54 57.76
CA THR A 568 83.83 44.35 57.32
C THR A 568 84.64 45.62 57.54
N ARG A 569 84.18 46.79 57.08
CA ARG A 569 84.89 48.07 57.31
C ARG A 569 85.12 48.38 58.79
N THR A 570 84.12 48.14 59.66
CA THR A 570 84.29 48.37 61.12
C THR A 570 85.18 47.31 61.77
N ARG A 571 85.19 46.08 61.24
CA ARG A 571 86.16 45.05 61.64
C ARG A 571 87.58 45.45 61.25
N ASP A 572 87.80 45.89 60.02
CA ASP A 572 89.12 46.32 59.53
C ASP A 572 89.65 47.51 60.34
N GLN A 573 88.78 48.47 60.69
CA GLN A 573 89.10 49.55 61.62
C GLN A 573 89.49 49.04 63.02
N MET A 574 88.78 48.04 63.56
CA MET A 574 89.17 47.42 64.84
C MET A 574 90.50 46.66 64.75
N GLU A 575 90.79 45.99 63.63
CA GLU A 575 92.06 45.30 63.40
C GLU A 575 93.22 46.30 63.22
N GLN A 576 92.99 47.42 62.53
CA GLN A 576 93.93 48.56 62.47
C GLN A 576 94.22 49.13 63.87
N LEU A 577 93.19 49.50 64.64
CA LEU A 577 93.36 50.05 66.00
C LEU A 577 94.04 49.05 66.95
N ARG A 578 93.81 47.74 66.78
CA ARG A 578 94.54 46.70 67.52
C ARG A 578 96.00 46.63 67.10
N SER A 579 96.30 46.77 65.81
CA SER A 579 97.68 46.84 65.30
C SER A 579 98.41 48.07 65.86
N GLU A 580 97.79 49.25 65.78
CA GLU A 580 98.30 50.50 66.36
C GLU A 580 98.53 50.37 67.87
N LEU A 581 97.60 49.77 68.61
CA LEU A 581 97.77 49.49 70.05
C LEU A 581 98.92 48.50 70.34
N MET A 582 99.12 47.49 69.50
CA MET A 582 100.22 46.53 69.65
C MET A 582 101.56 47.16 69.27
N GLN A 583 101.58 48.03 68.26
CA GLN A 583 102.74 48.85 67.91
C GLN A 583 103.07 49.84 69.03
N GLU A 584 102.08 50.50 69.63
CA GLU A 584 102.28 51.41 70.76
C GLU A 584 102.73 50.64 72.02
N ARG A 585 102.26 49.41 72.23
CA ARG A 585 102.80 48.51 73.27
C ARG A 585 104.23 48.08 72.99
N SER A 586 104.58 47.77 71.74
CA SER A 586 105.97 47.49 71.34
C SER A 586 106.83 48.72 71.56
N SER A 587 106.43 49.89 71.05
CA SER A 587 107.07 51.19 71.26
C SER A 587 107.26 51.48 72.76
N ARG A 588 106.24 51.25 73.60
CA ARG A 588 106.34 51.38 75.06
C ARG A 588 107.29 50.34 75.67
N GLN A 589 107.31 49.11 75.16
CA GLN A 589 108.23 48.06 75.61
C GLN A 589 109.66 48.37 75.18
N ASP A 590 109.87 48.91 73.98
CA ASP A 590 111.15 49.35 73.43
C ASP A 590 111.63 50.58 74.19
N LEU A 591 110.76 51.55 74.49
CA LEU A 591 111.04 52.67 75.39
C LEU A 591 111.23 52.23 76.85
N GLU A 592 110.62 51.14 77.32
CA GLU A 592 110.93 50.53 78.61
C GLU A 592 112.26 49.77 78.56
N LEU A 593 112.61 49.13 77.44
CA LEU A 593 113.87 48.44 77.23
C LEU A 593 115.02 49.41 77.06
N ASP A 594 114.77 50.57 76.44
CA ASP A 594 115.65 51.73 76.26
C ASP A 594 115.73 52.56 77.52
N LYS A 595 114.64 52.79 78.26
CA LYS A 595 114.69 53.33 79.62
C LYS A 595 115.48 52.38 80.51
N ASN A 596 115.21 51.07 80.47
CA ASN A 596 115.99 50.09 81.20
C ASN A 596 117.41 49.98 80.64
N ALA A 597 117.68 50.31 79.37
CA ALA A 597 119.01 50.32 78.77
C ALA A 597 119.75 51.62 79.05
N LEU A 598 119.07 52.74 79.31
CA LEU A 598 119.59 54.02 79.77
C LEU A 598 119.71 54.04 81.29
N GLU A 599 118.90 53.28 82.02
CA GLU A 599 119.09 52.98 83.43
C GLU A 599 120.15 51.90 83.61
N ARG A 600 120.27 50.92 82.70
CA ARG A 600 121.44 50.02 82.61
C ARG A 600 122.66 50.72 82.04
N HIS A 601 122.55 51.74 81.19
CA HIS A 601 123.67 52.55 80.69
C HIS A 601 123.99 53.71 81.61
N MET A 602 123.11 54.12 82.52
CA MET A 602 123.44 55.03 83.63
C MET A 602 123.89 54.23 84.85
N LYS A 603 123.39 53.00 85.04
CA LYS A 603 124.02 52.03 85.93
C LYS A 603 125.35 51.57 85.36
N GLU A 604 125.55 51.41 84.06
CA GLU A 604 126.86 51.12 83.44
C GLU A 604 127.71 52.39 83.39
N LEU A 605 127.24 53.59 83.06
CA LEU A 605 128.02 54.80 83.33
C LEU A 605 128.23 55.06 84.85
N LYS A 606 127.69 54.19 85.73
CA LYS A 606 128.11 53.99 87.13
C LYS A 606 128.88 52.66 87.38
N THR A 607 128.80 51.66 86.49
CA THR A 607 129.33 50.30 86.61
C THR A 607 130.30 49.94 85.48
N ARG A 608 130.01 50.09 84.19
CA ARG A 608 131.04 50.59 83.21
C ARG A 608 131.84 51.85 83.68
N VAL A 609 131.55 52.42 84.87
CA VAL A 609 132.48 53.07 85.83
C VAL A 609 133.03 52.12 86.95
N SER A 610 132.20 51.37 87.71
CA SER A 610 132.55 50.18 88.55
C SER A 610 131.99 48.80 88.04
N ASP A 611 132.72 48.04 87.21
CA ASP A 611 132.26 47.11 86.10
C ASP A 611 132.55 47.53 84.61
N MET A 612 133.44 48.51 84.38
CA MET A 612 134.58 48.24 83.46
C MET A 612 135.54 47.21 84.09
N GLU A 613 135.15 46.75 85.27
CA GLU A 613 135.49 45.56 86.04
C GLU A 613 134.68 44.27 85.63
N GLY A 614 133.66 44.26 84.74
CA GLY A 614 132.94 42.98 84.40
C GLY A 614 131.83 42.93 83.31
N GLN A 615 131.69 41.78 82.60
CA GLN A 615 130.80 41.56 81.44
C GLN A 615 129.86 40.31 81.52
N SER A 616 128.71 40.38 80.81
CA SER A 616 128.04 39.33 79.96
C SER A 616 127.34 38.04 80.49
N ARG A 617 126.00 38.01 80.31
CA ARG A 617 125.10 37.07 79.55
C ARG A 617 124.92 35.53 79.85
N SER A 618 123.65 35.10 79.58
CA SER A 618 123.13 33.78 79.07
C SER A 618 122.91 32.59 80.06
N SER A 619 122.08 31.54 79.83
CA SER A 619 120.82 31.30 79.04
C SER A 619 120.35 29.81 79.16
N VAL A 620 119.05 29.47 79.28
CA VAL A 620 118.56 28.04 79.20
C VAL A 620 117.19 27.79 78.53
N GLY A 621 116.21 28.71 78.58
CA GLY A 621 114.77 28.39 78.35
C GLY A 621 114.27 27.98 76.95
N VAL A 622 115.13 27.70 75.97
CA VAL A 622 114.72 27.48 74.56
C VAL A 622 114.14 26.06 74.33
N ALA A 623 114.74 25.03 74.94
CA ALA A 623 114.45 23.62 74.63
C ALA A 623 113.00 23.16 74.93
N GLN A 624 112.25 23.89 75.76
CA GLN A 624 110.86 23.53 76.10
C GLN A 624 109.83 24.01 75.06
N LEU A 625 110.16 25.02 74.25
CA LEU A 625 109.26 25.51 73.19
C LEU A 625 109.33 24.63 71.95
N GLU A 626 110.53 24.12 71.62
CA GLU A 626 110.79 23.26 70.46
C GLU A 626 109.95 21.96 70.52
N SER A 627 109.84 21.34 71.70
CA SER A 627 109.02 20.12 71.89
C SER A 627 107.53 20.34 71.65
N LYS A 628 107.02 21.57 71.79
CA LYS A 628 105.58 21.88 71.64
C LYS A 628 105.19 22.28 70.21
N VAL A 629 106.16 22.72 69.41
CA VAL A 629 105.99 22.92 67.97
C VAL A 629 105.76 21.58 67.29
N HIS A 630 106.57 20.57 67.63
CA HIS A 630 106.52 19.25 66.97
C HIS A 630 105.17 18.53 67.10
N GLU A 631 104.52 18.58 68.28
CA GLU A 631 103.21 17.95 68.50
C GLU A 631 102.07 18.62 67.70
N LEU A 632 102.24 19.89 67.31
CA LEU A 632 101.27 20.62 66.47
C LEU A 632 101.49 20.31 64.97
N GLU A 633 102.72 20.08 64.55
CA GLU A 633 103.07 19.68 63.18
C GLU A 633 102.45 18.31 62.80
N GLU A 634 102.48 17.34 63.71
CA GLU A 634 101.87 16.01 63.47
C GLU A 634 100.36 16.07 63.25
N ARG A 635 99.64 16.93 63.99
CA ARG A 635 98.18 17.08 63.86
C ARG A 635 97.79 17.74 62.54
N LEU A 636 98.52 18.77 62.13
CA LEU A 636 98.33 19.41 60.82
C LEU A 636 98.53 18.38 59.68
N HIS A 637 99.53 17.51 59.80
CA HIS A 637 99.77 16.44 58.84
C HIS A 637 98.70 15.33 58.83
N SER A 638 97.93 15.11 59.90
CA SER A 638 96.73 14.26 59.82
C SER A 638 95.58 14.95 59.07
N GLU A 639 95.30 16.21 59.38
CA GLU A 639 94.20 16.95 58.74
C GLU A 639 94.42 17.12 57.22
N ASP A 640 95.65 17.38 56.78
CA ASP A 640 95.97 17.45 55.35
C ASP A 640 95.77 16.11 54.62
N ARG A 641 95.98 14.96 55.29
CA ARG A 641 95.72 13.64 54.70
C ARG A 641 94.21 13.41 54.54
N GLU A 642 93.42 13.76 55.54
CA GLU A 642 91.96 13.64 55.50
C GLU A 642 91.33 14.58 54.46
N LYS A 643 91.78 15.84 54.40
CA LYS A 643 91.39 16.81 53.37
C LYS A 643 91.68 16.31 51.96
N ASN A 644 92.87 15.73 51.72
CA ASN A 644 93.21 15.16 50.42
C ASN A 644 92.37 13.92 50.09
N SER A 645 92.01 13.10 51.09
CA SER A 645 91.06 11.99 50.92
C SER A 645 89.68 12.48 50.49
N MET A 646 89.15 13.50 51.18
CA MET A 646 87.84 14.12 50.87
C MET A 646 87.84 14.80 49.49
N LEU A 647 88.89 15.53 49.11
CA LEU A 647 89.02 16.08 47.75
C LEU A 647 89.08 14.99 46.68
N SER A 648 89.68 13.83 46.99
CA SER A 648 89.68 12.69 46.06
C SER A 648 88.30 12.05 45.91
N SER A 649 87.50 11.99 46.99
CA SER A 649 86.13 11.46 46.96
C SER A 649 85.18 12.42 46.24
N GLN A 650 85.30 13.74 46.49
CA GLN A 650 84.58 14.78 45.77
C GLN A 650 84.84 14.69 44.25
N ARG A 651 86.11 14.62 43.82
CA ARG A 651 86.46 14.48 42.38
C ARG A 651 85.90 13.19 41.75
N ARG A 652 85.71 12.11 42.54
CA ARG A 652 85.03 10.88 42.06
C ARG A 652 83.53 11.08 41.93
N LEU A 653 82.89 11.78 42.87
CA LEU A 653 81.47 12.12 42.80
C LEU A 653 81.18 13.07 41.63
N GLU A 654 82.00 14.11 41.43
CA GLU A 654 81.91 15.03 40.29
C GLU A 654 82.04 14.33 38.94
N LYS A 655 82.93 13.31 38.83
CA LYS A 655 83.01 12.46 37.64
C LYS A 655 81.74 11.65 37.42
N LYS A 656 81.23 10.97 38.45
CA LYS A 656 79.95 10.24 38.38
C LYS A 656 78.77 11.14 38.01
N LEU A 657 78.75 12.38 38.51
CA LEU A 657 77.70 13.35 38.18
C LEU A 657 77.78 13.78 36.71
N LYS A 658 78.99 13.96 36.17
CA LYS A 658 79.20 14.23 34.73
C LYS A 658 78.87 13.02 33.86
N GLU A 659 79.21 11.81 34.30
CA GLU A 659 78.84 10.55 33.63
C GLU A 659 77.31 10.39 33.59
N LEU A 660 76.61 10.59 34.72
CA LEU A 660 75.14 10.52 34.79
C LEU A 660 74.44 11.60 33.94
N ASN A 661 74.95 12.83 33.95
CA ASN A 661 74.44 13.90 33.08
C ASN A 661 74.65 13.55 31.60
N PHE A 662 75.81 13.01 31.24
CA PHE A 662 76.09 12.57 29.88
C PHE A 662 75.14 11.45 29.44
N THR A 663 74.91 10.42 30.27
CA THR A 663 73.93 9.37 29.96
C THR A 663 72.50 9.91 29.84
N LEU A 664 72.12 10.92 30.64
CA LEU A 664 70.80 11.57 30.53
C LEU A 664 70.67 12.38 29.24
N GLU A 665 71.73 13.06 28.81
CA GLU A 665 71.78 13.75 27.52
C GLU A 665 71.70 12.75 26.35
N GLU A 666 72.38 11.61 26.44
CA GLU A 666 72.30 10.51 25.47
C GLU A 666 70.89 9.90 25.41
N GLU A 667 70.23 9.60 26.54
CA GLU A 667 68.85 9.11 26.56
C GLU A 667 67.86 10.11 25.94
N ARG A 668 68.02 11.41 26.25
CA ARG A 668 67.22 12.48 25.62
C ARG A 668 67.42 12.53 24.12
N GLN A 669 68.66 12.40 23.65
CA GLN A 669 69.00 12.39 22.23
C GLN A 669 68.47 11.12 21.53
N GLN A 670 68.52 9.96 22.18
CA GLN A 670 67.90 8.73 21.67
C GLN A 670 66.38 8.87 21.56
N HIS A 671 65.72 9.52 22.54
CA HIS A 671 64.27 9.76 22.48
C HIS A 671 63.86 10.77 21.39
N THR A 672 64.64 11.83 21.14
CA THR A 672 64.38 12.73 20.01
C THR A 672 64.61 12.02 18.67
N GLU A 673 65.64 11.19 18.54
CA GLU A 673 65.87 10.37 17.35
C GLU A 673 64.76 9.34 17.12
N GLN A 674 64.30 8.63 18.16
CA GLN A 674 63.15 7.72 18.08
C GLN A 674 61.86 8.45 17.67
N ARG A 675 61.58 9.61 18.26
CA ARG A 675 60.45 10.47 17.89
C ARG A 675 60.53 10.88 16.42
N ASP A 676 61.72 11.25 15.94
CA ASP A 676 61.91 11.73 14.57
C ASP A 676 61.86 10.58 13.55
N GLN A 677 62.36 9.39 13.91
CA GLN A 677 62.14 8.15 13.15
C GLN A 677 60.65 7.77 13.06
N LEU A 678 59.91 7.84 14.17
CA LEU A 678 58.46 7.62 14.17
C LEU A 678 57.72 8.69 13.34
N SER A 679 58.13 9.95 13.42
CA SER A 679 57.60 11.04 12.60
C SER A 679 57.84 10.82 11.10
N LEU A 680 59.03 10.33 10.73
CA LEU A 680 59.35 9.92 9.36
C LEU A 680 58.52 8.70 8.91
N ARG A 681 58.34 7.71 9.78
CA ARG A 681 57.48 6.53 9.50
C ARG A 681 56.02 6.92 9.32
N VAL A 682 55.50 7.84 10.12
CA VAL A 682 54.14 8.41 9.95
C VAL A 682 54.04 9.18 8.63
N LYS A 683 55.05 9.97 8.25
CA LYS A 683 55.07 10.66 6.94
C LYS A 683 55.14 9.68 5.76
N ALA A 684 55.86 8.58 5.89
CA ALA A 684 55.92 7.52 4.87
C ALA A 684 54.59 6.76 4.76
N LEU A 685 53.98 6.38 5.89
CA LEU A 685 52.66 5.74 5.92
C LEU A 685 51.56 6.65 5.36
N LYS A 686 51.61 7.96 5.63
CA LYS A 686 50.69 8.92 5.00
C LYS A 686 50.83 8.91 3.47
N ARG A 687 52.05 9.02 2.94
CA ARG A 687 52.27 8.90 1.48
C ARG A 687 51.78 7.58 0.91
N GLN A 688 51.97 6.46 1.63
CA GLN A 688 51.46 5.16 1.20
C GLN A 688 49.93 5.09 1.18
N VAL A 689 49.26 5.79 2.10
CA VAL A 689 47.79 5.98 2.07
C VAL A 689 47.40 6.89 0.90
N ASP A 690 48.05 8.04 0.72
CA ASP A 690 47.80 8.96 -0.40
C ASP A 690 47.97 8.25 -1.76
N GLU A 691 49.04 7.46 -1.92
CA GLU A 691 49.31 6.62 -3.10
C GLU A 691 48.21 5.56 -3.29
N GLY A 692 47.79 4.89 -2.21
CA GLY A 692 46.69 3.93 -2.21
C GLY A 692 45.35 4.55 -2.59
N GLU A 693 45.05 5.76 -2.11
CA GLU A 693 43.84 6.53 -2.47
C GLU A 693 43.86 6.87 -3.97
N THR A 694 44.98 7.36 -4.52
CA THR A 694 45.09 7.63 -5.97
C THR A 694 44.98 6.37 -6.82
N GLU A 695 45.45 5.22 -6.33
CA GLU A 695 45.31 3.92 -7.01
C GLU A 695 43.85 3.42 -6.96
N VAL A 696 43.14 3.64 -5.86
CA VAL A 696 41.69 3.39 -5.76
C VAL A 696 40.92 4.30 -6.73
N GLU A 697 41.21 5.61 -6.77
CA GLU A 697 40.60 6.53 -7.74
C GLU A 697 40.86 6.09 -9.19
N ARG A 698 42.08 5.63 -9.50
CA ARG A 698 42.45 5.09 -10.81
C ARG A 698 41.66 3.82 -11.15
N MET A 699 41.55 2.89 -10.20
CA MET A 699 40.79 1.64 -10.37
C MET A 699 39.29 1.90 -10.47
N GLU A 700 38.74 2.88 -9.76
CA GLU A 700 37.37 3.32 -9.95
C GLU A 700 37.18 3.99 -11.32
N GLY A 701 38.13 4.80 -11.78
CA GLY A 701 38.12 5.38 -13.12
C GLY A 701 38.07 4.31 -14.20
N LEU A 702 38.86 3.25 -14.05
CA LEU A 702 38.80 2.06 -14.92
C LEU A 702 37.49 1.29 -14.76
N ARG A 703 36.96 1.10 -13.55
CA ARG A 703 35.65 0.45 -13.32
C ARG A 703 34.54 1.22 -14.02
N ARG A 704 34.50 2.54 -13.87
CA ARG A 704 33.54 3.45 -14.54
C ARG A 704 33.71 3.41 -16.07
N LYS A 705 34.93 3.23 -16.59
CA LYS A 705 35.18 3.07 -18.03
C LYS A 705 34.70 1.71 -18.54
N ALA A 706 35.08 0.61 -17.89
CA ALA A 706 34.64 -0.74 -18.24
C ALA A 706 33.13 -0.92 -18.11
N GLN A 707 32.50 -0.24 -17.15
CA GLN A 707 31.04 -0.20 -17.02
C GLN A 707 30.39 0.51 -18.23
N ARG A 708 30.90 1.66 -18.67
CA ARG A 708 30.42 2.31 -19.90
C ARG A 708 30.67 1.47 -21.15
N GLU A 709 31.84 0.83 -21.26
CA GLU A 709 32.13 -0.08 -22.37
C GLU A 709 31.18 -1.30 -22.37
N MET A 710 30.79 -1.81 -21.19
CA MET A 710 29.78 -2.85 -21.06
C MET A 710 28.39 -2.33 -21.45
N GLU A 711 28.01 -1.13 -21.03
CA GLU A 711 26.76 -0.45 -21.44
C GLU A 711 26.71 -0.27 -22.97
N GLU A 712 27.79 0.23 -23.59
CA GLU A 712 27.96 0.35 -25.05
C GLU A 712 27.90 -1.02 -25.75
N GLN A 713 28.45 -2.09 -25.17
CA GLN A 713 28.31 -3.46 -25.71
C GLN A 713 26.89 -4.01 -25.55
N MET A 714 26.14 -3.62 -24.51
CA MET A 714 24.72 -3.98 -24.39
C MET A 714 23.89 -3.22 -25.43
N GLU A 715 24.09 -1.92 -25.61
CA GLU A 715 23.45 -1.14 -26.67
C GLU A 715 23.77 -1.71 -28.07
N LEU A 716 25.02 -2.10 -28.31
CA LEU A 716 25.42 -2.76 -29.56
C LEU A 716 24.76 -4.13 -29.72
N LYS A 717 24.67 -4.93 -28.66
CA LYS A 717 23.97 -6.22 -28.65
C LYS A 717 22.48 -6.02 -28.95
N GLU A 718 21.82 -5.07 -28.31
CA GLU A 718 20.41 -4.74 -28.54
C GLU A 718 20.18 -4.24 -29.97
N ALA A 719 21.06 -3.39 -30.50
CA ALA A 719 21.02 -2.96 -31.90
C ALA A 719 21.23 -4.14 -32.88
N LEU A 720 22.15 -5.06 -32.59
CA LEU A 720 22.35 -6.28 -33.37
C LEU A 720 21.14 -7.22 -33.26
N GLN A 721 20.52 -7.35 -32.10
CA GLN A 721 19.35 -8.19 -31.86
C GLN A 721 18.10 -7.59 -32.53
N GLY A 722 18.00 -6.26 -32.58
CA GLY A 722 17.07 -5.52 -33.45
C GLY A 722 17.31 -5.76 -34.94
N ARG A 723 18.58 -5.87 -35.37
CA ARG A 723 18.91 -6.26 -36.76
C ARG A 723 18.64 -7.74 -37.06
N VAL A 724 18.85 -8.65 -36.11
CA VAL A 724 18.51 -10.07 -36.25
C VAL A 724 17.01 -10.23 -36.37
N THR A 725 16.21 -9.62 -35.48
CA THR A 725 14.75 -9.65 -35.58
C THR A 725 14.24 -8.99 -36.87
N ALA A 726 14.84 -7.88 -37.31
CA ALA A 726 14.54 -7.30 -38.63
C ALA A 726 14.83 -8.29 -39.77
N LEU A 727 16.02 -8.91 -39.80
CA LEU A 727 16.41 -9.91 -40.78
C LEU A 727 15.55 -11.19 -40.72
N GLU A 728 15.09 -11.60 -39.54
CA GLU A 728 14.11 -12.68 -39.40
C GLU A 728 12.76 -12.30 -40.00
N THR A 729 12.29 -11.07 -39.83
CA THR A 729 11.05 -10.63 -40.49
C THR A 729 11.22 -10.51 -42.01
N GLU A 730 12.40 -10.08 -42.49
CA GLU A 730 12.73 -10.12 -43.92
C GLU A 730 12.86 -11.54 -44.45
N LEU A 731 13.44 -12.46 -43.68
CA LEU A 731 13.56 -13.87 -44.04
C LEU A 731 12.18 -14.53 -44.05
N LYS A 732 11.31 -14.27 -43.06
CA LYS A 732 9.91 -14.71 -43.06
C LYS A 732 9.15 -14.18 -44.29
N ARG A 733 9.34 -12.90 -44.66
CA ARG A 733 8.79 -12.33 -45.90
C ARG A 733 9.38 -12.97 -47.17
N LYS A 734 10.70 -13.18 -47.23
CA LYS A 734 11.39 -13.82 -48.37
C LYS A 734 11.06 -15.30 -48.49
N VAL A 735 10.83 -16.02 -47.39
CA VAL A 735 10.36 -17.42 -47.38
C VAL A 735 8.91 -17.48 -47.86
N GLN A 736 8.03 -16.56 -47.44
CA GLN A 736 6.68 -16.45 -48.01
C GLN A 736 6.69 -16.07 -49.49
N GLN A 737 7.65 -15.25 -49.93
CA GLN A 737 7.85 -14.89 -51.34
C GLN A 737 8.46 -16.04 -52.15
N ALA A 738 9.39 -16.80 -51.56
CA ALA A 738 10.00 -17.99 -52.15
C ALA A 738 9.02 -19.17 -52.18
N GLN A 739 8.12 -19.32 -51.21
CA GLN A 739 6.99 -20.26 -51.28
C GLN A 739 6.03 -19.90 -52.43
N ARG A 740 5.85 -18.61 -52.72
CA ARG A 740 5.11 -18.15 -53.90
C ARG A 740 5.88 -18.39 -55.22
N GLN A 741 7.21 -18.35 -55.22
CA GLN A 741 8.03 -18.64 -56.41
C GLN A 741 8.30 -20.14 -56.62
N ALA A 742 8.35 -20.94 -55.54
CA ALA A 742 8.52 -22.40 -55.59
C ALA A 742 7.25 -23.13 -56.07
N LEU A 743 6.08 -22.47 -55.97
CA LEU A 743 4.86 -22.92 -56.64
C LEU A 743 4.90 -22.72 -58.17
N ASP A 744 5.86 -21.93 -58.70
CA ASP A 744 6.08 -21.71 -60.15
C ASP A 744 7.37 -22.39 -60.67
N SER A 745 8.19 -23.02 -59.82
CA SER A 745 9.43 -23.70 -60.24
C SER A 745 9.48 -25.17 -59.77
N SER A 746 8.94 -26.03 -60.63
CA SER A 746 8.85 -27.48 -60.47
C SER A 746 10.22 -28.21 -60.42
N ALA A 747 10.32 -29.12 -59.43
CA ALA A 747 11.02 -30.42 -59.44
C ALA A 747 12.52 -30.57 -59.08
N LEU A 748 12.76 -31.70 -58.37
CA LEU A 748 13.93 -32.59 -58.28
C LEU A 748 14.82 -32.59 -57.00
N SER A 749 15.16 -33.83 -56.58
CA SER A 749 16.24 -34.29 -55.67
C SER A 749 15.99 -34.11 -54.15
N SER A 750 16.02 -35.17 -53.31
CA SER A 750 17.16 -36.02 -52.83
C SER A 750 18.24 -35.20 -52.09
N ASP A 751 18.81 -35.61 -50.95
CA ASP A 751 18.69 -36.88 -50.20
C ASP A 751 19.21 -36.72 -48.74
N GLU A 752 19.16 -37.82 -47.97
CA GLU A 752 20.04 -38.19 -46.82
C GLU A 752 20.16 -37.27 -45.56
N ASP A 753 19.79 -37.86 -44.41
CA ASP A 753 20.50 -37.97 -43.12
C ASP A 753 21.55 -36.92 -42.69
N ASP A 754 21.44 -36.44 -41.43
CA ASP A 754 22.49 -36.73 -40.43
C ASP A 754 22.03 -36.57 -38.96
N GLU A 755 22.77 -37.20 -38.05
CA GLU A 755 22.42 -37.53 -36.66
C GLU A 755 23.29 -36.75 -35.64
N ALA A 756 22.69 -36.11 -34.61
CA ALA A 756 23.43 -35.73 -33.39
C ALA A 756 22.52 -35.43 -32.17
N LEU A 757 22.82 -36.10 -31.05
CA LEU A 757 22.17 -35.94 -29.74
C LEU A 757 22.30 -34.52 -29.16
N TYR A 758 21.25 -34.09 -28.46
CA TYR A 758 21.34 -33.06 -27.41
C TYR A 758 20.82 -33.66 -26.11
N ASP A 759 21.69 -33.88 -25.12
CA ASP A 759 21.31 -34.27 -23.76
C ASP A 759 21.99 -33.31 -22.75
N PRO A 760 21.22 -32.53 -21.95
CA PRO A 760 21.77 -31.45 -21.15
C PRO A 760 21.99 -31.85 -19.68
N SER A 761 23.15 -32.43 -19.34
CA SER A 761 23.61 -32.45 -17.93
C SER A 761 25.10 -32.81 -17.75
N SER A 762 25.97 -31.82 -17.50
CA SER A 762 27.24 -31.95 -16.74
C SER A 762 28.00 -30.63 -16.64
N ILE A 763 27.60 -29.74 -15.72
CA ILE A 763 28.51 -28.74 -15.15
C ILE A 763 28.40 -28.84 -13.63
N THR A 764 29.31 -29.58 -13.01
CA THR A 764 29.49 -29.60 -11.55
C THR A 764 30.95 -29.88 -11.24
N SER A 765 31.49 -29.19 -10.22
CA SER A 765 32.75 -29.50 -9.55
C SER A 765 34.07 -29.27 -10.31
N ILE A 766 34.49 -28.00 -10.41
CA ILE A 766 35.88 -27.61 -10.10
C ILE A 766 35.86 -26.32 -9.27
N LEU A 767 35.96 -26.45 -7.93
CA LEU A 767 36.46 -25.40 -7.03
C LEU A 767 36.66 -26.00 -5.62
N THR A 768 37.78 -26.68 -5.38
CA THR A 768 38.23 -27.01 -4.01
C THR A 768 39.75 -27.19 -3.96
N GLY A 769 40.40 -26.38 -3.12
CA GLY A 769 41.79 -26.55 -2.66
C GLY A 769 42.89 -26.03 -3.58
N SER A 770 44.06 -25.63 -3.07
CA SER A 770 44.48 -25.38 -1.68
C SER A 770 45.81 -24.58 -1.67
N ASN A 771 46.05 -23.83 -0.58
CA ASN A 771 47.37 -23.41 -0.07
C ASN A 771 48.30 -22.52 -0.92
N LEU A 772 48.73 -21.41 -0.32
CA LEU A 772 50.14 -21.01 -0.11
C LEU A 772 50.11 -19.77 0.81
N HIS A 773 50.26 -19.97 2.12
CA HIS A 773 51.50 -19.75 2.88
C HIS A 773 51.90 -18.28 3.09
N THR A 774 51.94 -17.94 4.37
CA THR A 774 52.46 -16.71 4.96
C THR A 774 53.95 -16.50 4.69
N SER A 775 54.37 -15.25 4.55
CA SER A 775 55.54 -14.77 5.29
C SER A 775 55.39 -13.29 5.65
N SER A 776 55.69 -12.97 6.89
CA SER A 776 55.94 -11.60 7.35
C SER A 776 57.37 -11.20 6.99
N CYS A 777 57.55 -9.93 6.65
CA CYS A 777 58.65 -9.07 7.10
C CYS A 777 58.18 -7.61 7.02
#